data_AF-A0A3B9I8U3-F1
#
_entry.id   AF-A0A3B9I8U3-F1
#
_cell.length_a   1.000
_cell.length_b   1.000
_cell.length_c   1.000
_cell.angle_alpha   90.00
_cell.angle_beta   90.00
_cell.angle_gamma   90.00
#
_symmetry.space_group_name_H-M   'P 1'
#
loop_
_entity.id
_entity.type
_entity.pdbx_description
1 polymer ?
#
loop_
_entity_poly.entity_id
_entity_poly.type
_entity_poly.pdbx_seq_one_letter_code
_entity_poly.pdbx_strand_id
1 'polypeptide(L)'
;MTMNKRNLPLILGSVILLLILLVMLFPEMFASHSPYTIQHIRFLYDEGSLSVERAPFSPDDSFILGSDHLGRDIYSYIIYGTRLTISLGLLIALGQFLIAIPMALYAGFGSRIAKSIIQQFNVVFSAIPALLIAIIILKLDYFIGLEKHQSIISFILVLTAVSWARIGNLVMERVETILTQPFIKGEVAIGKKRFRIAIGNVMPHLAPELIVLFFMEIARNLSTLMQLGIFSVFIGNLGLINDPTSGVQINTDISFEPEWASMLSTSRTLINIAPWTVIYPALAFFISVLGFNLFGEGLRTMMQKKDSRSVLAFRKIITLDFKYLWANIDSRSKSRFALWAVMFAVIIGIFSIINYEDYSIGYASVRNNLPETTIIGTQEASFTASLIADYMSQLGIVPLRNDSLIMPYDIGPSFLIEEQMMSFHLGSGTHDLIQGTDYAFLTSGNISESGVVYDATKDDLFNIVGFDRYIDRFILIEQMYYSDAAIQHFIETITSNARIKGVILVARVNQSIPNIVVDADDENVVIVVSQEISQVLKENQDLVVYVDSIVKPLASTGYNIIGIHRGEDPHIGEEAIVVGMNYNYLDQEGREVLKFNMKLMERLCEMAGQKRSIIFLFVDGTINEKQHGIHYIARDFPYSPQKIQIYIDLTSITHEHFGEIEFSTAQTPVTRQFAWSLGRLLDNKLNQRGFPIQLLETKYIDGSYYFVQRESDNALFWKRGIPTIILGTLKTGNNSWELENLGSIVLEVINKNNY
;
A
#
# COMPACT_ATOMS: atom_id res chain seq x y z
N MET A 1 -19.07 39.15 -53.42
CA MET A 1 -18.59 39.25 -52.03
C MET A 1 -19.28 38.20 -51.19
N THR A 2 -18.72 36.99 -51.09
CA THR A 2 -19.26 35.93 -50.21
C THR A 2 -18.55 36.03 -48.87
N MET A 3 -19.28 36.51 -47.85
CA MET A 3 -18.77 36.64 -46.49
C MET A 3 -18.16 35.31 -46.02
N ASN A 4 -16.90 35.37 -45.60
CA ASN A 4 -16.14 34.29 -45.00
C ASN A 4 -16.80 33.89 -43.65
N LYS A 5 -17.84 33.03 -43.69
CA LYS A 5 -18.47 32.52 -42.47
C LYS A 5 -17.41 31.71 -41.71
N ARG A 6 -16.92 32.28 -40.60
CA ARG A 6 -16.00 31.63 -39.66
C ARG A 6 -16.64 30.31 -39.21
N ASN A 7 -15.84 29.26 -39.14
CA ASN A 7 -16.29 27.94 -38.68
C ASN A 7 -16.40 27.97 -37.15
N LEU A 8 -17.53 28.50 -36.65
CA LEU A 8 -17.77 28.70 -35.23
C LEU A 8 -17.70 27.38 -34.42
N PRO A 9 -18.27 26.25 -34.89
CA PRO A 9 -18.10 24.95 -34.20
C PRO A 9 -16.64 24.56 -34.01
N LEU A 10 -15.81 24.72 -35.05
CA LEU A 10 -14.38 24.39 -34.96
C LEU A 10 -13.66 25.25 -33.92
N ILE A 11 -13.90 26.56 -33.90
CA ILE A 11 -13.24 27.49 -32.97
C ILE A 11 -13.62 27.16 -31.53
N LEU A 12 -14.92 27.04 -31.24
CA LEU A 12 -15.42 26.74 -29.90
C LEU A 12 -14.93 25.36 -29.42
N GLY A 13 -15.04 24.35 -30.28
CA GLY A 13 -14.53 23.01 -29.98
C GLY A 13 -13.03 23.00 -29.69
N SER A 14 -12.22 23.70 -30.50
CA SER A 14 -10.78 23.81 -30.27
C SER A 14 -10.43 24.50 -28.96
N VAL A 15 -11.14 25.56 -28.58
CA VAL A 15 -10.91 26.25 -27.30
C VAL A 15 -11.24 25.33 -26.12
N ILE A 16 -12.38 24.63 -26.16
CA ILE A 16 -12.76 23.69 -25.09
C ILE A 16 -11.74 22.56 -24.96
N LEU A 17 -11.34 21.94 -26.08
CA LEU A 17 -10.36 20.85 -26.07
C LEU A 17 -8.97 21.32 -25.60
N LEU A 18 -8.57 22.54 -25.93
CA LEU A 18 -7.32 23.12 -25.43
C LEU A 18 -7.35 23.30 -23.91
N LEU A 19 -8.46 23.80 -23.35
CA LEU A 19 -8.61 23.94 -21.90
C LEU A 19 -8.60 22.58 -21.21
N ILE A 20 -9.31 21.58 -21.73
CA ILE A 20 -9.30 20.21 -21.20
C ILE A 20 -7.88 19.63 -21.24
N LEU A 21 -7.14 19.85 -22.33
CA LEU A 21 -5.75 19.39 -22.44
C LEU A 21 -4.85 20.05 -21.38
N LEU A 22 -5.02 21.36 -21.13
CA LEU A 22 -4.26 22.06 -20.10
C LEU A 22 -4.56 21.51 -18.69
N VAL A 23 -5.84 21.31 -18.36
CA VAL A 23 -6.27 20.72 -17.08
C VAL A 23 -5.73 19.30 -16.92
N MET A 24 -5.79 18.50 -17.99
CA MET A 24 -5.31 17.12 -18.00
C MET A 24 -3.79 17.00 -17.77
N LEU A 25 -3.01 17.90 -18.38
CA LEU A 25 -1.55 17.88 -18.30
C LEU A 25 -1.02 18.53 -17.02
N PHE A 26 -1.67 19.59 -16.53
CA PHE A 26 -1.20 20.39 -15.39
C PHE A 26 -2.29 20.56 -14.32
N PRO A 27 -2.80 19.48 -13.71
CA PRO A 27 -3.90 19.58 -12.73
C PRO A 27 -3.53 20.43 -11.51
N GLU A 28 -2.27 20.37 -11.06
CA GLU A 28 -1.73 21.13 -9.92
C GLU A 28 -1.77 22.66 -10.12
N MET A 29 -1.79 23.13 -11.38
CA MET A 29 -1.93 24.56 -11.68
C MET A 29 -3.38 25.06 -11.44
N PHE A 30 -4.35 24.15 -11.49
CA PHE A 30 -5.76 24.48 -11.36
C PHE A 30 -6.33 24.12 -9.98
N ALA A 31 -5.83 23.08 -9.32
CA ALA A 31 -6.30 22.63 -8.01
C ALA A 31 -5.15 22.57 -7.00
N SER A 32 -5.32 23.24 -5.87
CA SER A 32 -4.37 23.24 -4.74
C SER A 32 -4.66 22.17 -3.70
N HIS A 33 -5.91 21.69 -3.60
CA HIS A 33 -6.29 20.64 -2.66
C HIS A 33 -6.06 19.26 -3.27
N SER A 34 -5.66 18.31 -2.43
CA SER A 34 -5.56 16.91 -2.85
C SER A 34 -6.96 16.33 -3.07
N PRO A 35 -7.20 15.58 -4.15
CA PRO A 35 -8.49 14.93 -4.40
C PRO A 35 -8.73 13.74 -3.44
N TYR A 36 -7.71 13.33 -2.67
CA TYR A 36 -7.79 12.21 -1.74
C TYR A 36 -8.07 12.64 -0.30
N THR A 37 -7.96 13.94 0.02
CA THR A 37 -8.19 14.44 1.38
C THR A 37 -9.65 14.30 1.78
N ILE A 38 -9.90 13.55 2.84
CA ILE A 38 -11.21 13.29 3.44
C ILE A 38 -11.39 14.20 4.65
N GLN A 39 -12.54 14.86 4.75
CA GLN A 39 -12.88 15.72 5.88
C GLN A 39 -14.33 15.50 6.31
N HIS A 40 -14.57 14.59 7.25
CA HIS A 40 -15.96 14.30 7.66
C HIS A 40 -16.63 15.41 8.47
N ILE A 41 -15.84 16.25 9.15
CA ILE A 41 -16.34 17.25 10.09
C ILE A 41 -15.56 18.54 9.90
N ARG A 42 -16.25 19.68 9.93
CA ARG A 42 -15.63 21.01 10.01
C ARG A 42 -16.28 21.86 11.09
N PHE A 43 -15.48 22.76 11.64
CA PHE A 43 -15.89 23.71 12.67
C PHE A 43 -16.04 25.08 12.03
N LEU A 44 -17.24 25.65 12.09
CA LEU A 44 -17.52 26.99 11.60
C LEU A 44 -17.75 27.91 12.79
N TYR A 45 -17.09 29.06 12.79
CA TYR A 45 -17.34 30.13 13.74
C TYR A 45 -18.26 31.14 13.06
N ASP A 46 -19.54 31.13 13.45
CA ASP A 46 -20.53 32.08 12.93
C ASP A 46 -21.27 32.76 14.09
N GLU A 47 -21.37 34.08 14.02
CA GLU A 47 -21.98 34.98 15.03
C GLU A 47 -21.60 34.70 16.50
N GLY A 48 -20.36 34.28 16.76
CA GLY A 48 -19.87 33.99 18.13
C GLY A 48 -20.28 32.61 18.67
N SER A 49 -20.85 31.74 17.82
CA SER A 49 -21.16 30.35 18.13
C SER A 49 -20.29 29.39 17.30
N LEU A 50 -19.76 28.35 17.94
CA LEU A 50 -19.04 27.26 17.27
C LEU A 50 -20.08 26.25 16.77
N SER A 51 -20.28 26.17 15.45
CA SER A 51 -21.13 25.16 14.84
C SER A 51 -20.28 24.05 14.21
N VAL A 52 -20.78 22.82 14.26
CA VAL A 52 -20.13 21.64 13.72
C VAL A 52 -20.95 21.14 12.54
N GLU A 53 -20.36 21.17 11.35
CA GLU A 53 -20.99 20.67 10.13
C GLU A 53 -20.36 19.32 9.76
N ARG A 54 -21.18 18.43 9.20
CA ARG A 54 -20.75 17.12 8.68
C ARG A 54 -20.85 17.13 7.15
N ALA A 55 -19.90 16.46 6.50
CA ALA A 55 -19.93 16.28 5.06
C ALA A 55 -21.23 15.58 4.61
N PRO A 56 -21.77 15.88 3.42
CA PRO A 56 -21.22 16.78 2.39
C PRO A 56 -21.39 18.27 2.71
N PHE A 57 -20.30 19.04 2.59
CA PHE A 57 -20.28 20.48 2.77
C PHE A 57 -20.81 21.20 1.54
N SER A 58 -21.63 22.23 1.76
CA SER A 58 -22.12 23.10 0.70
C SER A 58 -21.01 23.97 0.10
N PRO A 59 -21.16 24.47 -1.15
CA PRO A 59 -20.15 25.32 -1.78
C PRO A 59 -19.87 26.61 -0.99
N ASP A 60 -18.60 26.86 -0.70
CA ASP A 60 -18.11 28.08 -0.03
C ASP A 60 -16.64 28.37 -0.37
N ASP A 61 -16.02 29.32 0.33
CA ASP A 61 -14.62 29.74 0.08
C ASP A 61 -13.59 28.62 0.33
N SER A 62 -13.91 27.62 1.18
CA SER A 62 -13.03 26.47 1.44
C SER A 62 -13.27 25.33 0.45
N PHE A 63 -14.52 25.15 0.02
CA PHE A 63 -14.95 24.15 -0.96
C PHE A 63 -15.71 24.84 -2.11
N ILE A 64 -14.99 25.34 -3.12
CA ILE A 64 -15.57 26.18 -4.19
C ILE A 64 -16.76 25.51 -4.90
N LEU A 65 -16.69 24.19 -5.10
CA LEU A 65 -17.78 23.38 -5.70
C LEU A 65 -18.50 22.48 -4.68
N GLY A 66 -18.25 22.70 -3.38
CA GLY A 66 -18.70 21.86 -2.28
C GLY A 66 -17.85 20.59 -2.12
N SER A 67 -18.21 19.78 -1.13
CA SER A 67 -17.59 18.48 -0.89
C SER A 67 -18.54 17.32 -1.20
N ASP A 68 -17.98 16.12 -1.37
CA ASP A 68 -18.76 14.88 -1.39
C ASP A 68 -19.08 14.36 0.03
N HIS A 69 -19.71 13.20 0.13
CA HIS A 69 -20.10 12.56 1.40
C HIS A 69 -18.93 12.17 2.32
N LEU A 70 -17.72 12.08 1.78
CA LEU A 70 -16.50 11.85 2.55
C LEU A 70 -15.81 13.18 2.92
N GLY A 71 -16.32 14.32 2.44
CA GLY A 71 -15.69 15.61 2.65
C GLY A 71 -14.56 15.92 1.67
N ARG A 72 -14.47 15.18 0.55
CA ARG A 72 -13.48 15.43 -0.49
C ARG A 72 -13.90 16.62 -1.34
N ASP A 73 -12.96 17.50 -1.68
CA ASP A 73 -13.22 18.67 -2.51
C ASP A 73 -13.57 18.28 -3.95
N ILE A 74 -14.82 18.57 -4.37
CA ILE A 74 -15.34 18.18 -5.69
C ILE A 74 -14.59 18.86 -6.82
N TYR A 75 -14.15 20.11 -6.61
CA TYR A 75 -13.41 20.85 -7.62
C TYR A 75 -12.10 20.15 -7.96
N SER A 76 -11.28 19.86 -6.95
CA SER A 76 -10.01 19.14 -7.12
C SER A 76 -10.25 17.75 -7.69
N TYR A 77 -11.29 17.04 -7.22
CA TYR A 77 -11.64 15.72 -7.75
C TYR A 77 -11.98 15.73 -9.26
N ILE A 78 -12.69 16.76 -9.74
CA ILE A 78 -12.99 16.95 -11.17
C ILE A 78 -11.70 17.24 -11.96
N ILE A 79 -10.88 18.16 -11.47
CA ILE A 79 -9.62 18.56 -12.13
C ILE A 79 -8.71 17.35 -12.32
N TYR A 80 -8.40 16.63 -11.24
CA TYR A 80 -7.55 15.43 -11.29
C TYR A 80 -8.22 14.29 -12.07
N GLY A 81 -9.55 14.15 -11.98
CA GLY A 81 -10.31 13.13 -12.72
C GLY A 81 -10.32 13.30 -14.23
N THR A 82 -10.06 14.52 -14.73
CA THR A 82 -9.97 14.82 -16.16
C THR A 82 -9.03 13.86 -16.89
N ARG A 83 -7.87 13.56 -16.30
CA ARG A 83 -6.85 12.73 -16.95
C ARG A 83 -7.36 11.32 -17.23
N LEU A 84 -7.95 10.67 -16.24
CA LEU A 84 -8.40 9.29 -16.36
C LEU A 84 -9.63 9.19 -17.26
N THR A 85 -10.64 10.04 -17.05
CA THR A 85 -11.90 10.00 -17.81
C THR A 85 -11.69 10.33 -19.30
N ILE A 86 -10.87 11.35 -19.63
CA ILE A 86 -10.59 11.71 -21.03
C ILE A 86 -9.70 10.66 -21.72
N SER A 87 -8.69 10.12 -21.01
CA SER A 87 -7.83 9.07 -21.55
C SER A 87 -8.60 7.81 -21.88
N LEU A 88 -9.54 7.40 -21.02
CA LEU A 88 -10.41 6.26 -21.29
C LEU A 88 -11.24 6.48 -22.56
N GLY A 89 -11.93 7.62 -22.68
CA GLY A 89 -12.72 7.94 -23.88
C GLY A 89 -11.89 7.88 -25.18
N LEU A 90 -10.64 8.37 -25.11
CA LEU A 90 -9.67 8.33 -26.21
C LEU A 90 -9.21 6.90 -26.54
N LEU A 91 -8.80 6.12 -25.54
CA LEU A 91 -8.28 4.76 -25.73
C LEU A 91 -9.34 3.79 -26.23
N ILE A 92 -10.59 3.93 -25.75
CA ILE A 92 -11.73 3.19 -26.27
C ILE A 92 -11.94 3.52 -27.76
N ALA A 93 -11.95 4.81 -28.13
CA ALA A 93 -12.10 5.20 -29.54
C ALA A 93 -10.96 4.65 -30.40
N LEU A 94 -9.73 4.69 -29.90
CA LEU A 94 -8.56 4.15 -30.62
C LEU A 94 -8.69 2.64 -30.83
N GLY A 95 -9.08 1.88 -29.79
CA GLY A 95 -9.34 0.45 -29.89
C GLY A 95 -10.43 0.11 -30.92
N GLN A 96 -11.53 0.87 -30.92
CA GLN A 96 -12.63 0.67 -31.87
C GLN A 96 -12.16 0.88 -33.33
N PHE A 97 -11.39 1.94 -33.60
CA PHE A 97 -10.88 2.23 -34.95
C PHE A 97 -9.80 1.24 -35.40
N LEU A 98 -8.97 0.75 -34.47
CA LEU A 98 -7.94 -0.26 -34.73
C LEU A 98 -8.54 -1.56 -35.26
N ILE A 99 -9.73 -1.95 -34.77
CA ILE A 99 -10.45 -3.13 -35.24
C ILE A 99 -11.32 -2.80 -36.47
N ALA A 100 -12.05 -1.68 -36.43
CA ALA A 100 -13.03 -1.32 -37.45
C ALA A 100 -12.41 -1.07 -38.83
N ILE A 101 -11.31 -0.31 -38.92
CA ILE A 101 -10.71 0.07 -40.21
C ILE A 101 -10.19 -1.15 -40.99
N PRO A 102 -9.36 -2.05 -40.42
CA PRO A 102 -8.88 -3.21 -41.15
C PRO A 102 -10.01 -4.15 -41.58
N MET A 103 -10.98 -4.38 -40.70
CA MET A 103 -12.15 -5.23 -41.00
C MET A 103 -12.98 -4.65 -42.14
N ALA A 104 -13.27 -3.34 -42.09
CA ALA A 104 -14.05 -2.64 -43.11
C ALA A 104 -13.35 -2.62 -44.47
N LEU A 105 -12.04 -2.38 -44.50
CA LEU A 105 -11.25 -2.47 -45.73
C LEU A 105 -11.31 -3.89 -46.30
N TYR A 106 -11.08 -4.91 -45.48
CA TYR A 106 -11.08 -6.30 -45.95
C TYR A 106 -12.44 -6.73 -46.49
N ALA A 107 -13.53 -6.33 -45.82
CA ALA A 107 -14.90 -6.53 -46.29
C ALA A 107 -15.16 -5.82 -47.63
N GLY A 108 -14.81 -4.54 -47.75
CA GLY A 108 -15.02 -3.76 -48.97
C GLY A 108 -14.27 -4.30 -50.20
N PHE A 109 -13.09 -4.91 -50.01
CA PHE A 109 -12.36 -5.61 -51.09
C PHE A 109 -12.93 -7.00 -51.45
N GLY A 110 -14.12 -7.34 -50.97
CA GLY A 110 -14.89 -8.52 -51.37
C GLY A 110 -14.81 -9.70 -50.40
N SER A 111 -14.29 -9.53 -49.18
CA SER A 111 -14.28 -10.59 -48.16
C SER A 111 -15.69 -10.80 -47.61
N ARG A 112 -16.32 -11.93 -47.97
CA ARG A 112 -17.65 -12.31 -47.46
C ARG A 112 -17.65 -12.54 -45.95
N ILE A 113 -16.56 -13.11 -45.41
CA ILE A 113 -16.44 -13.42 -43.98
C ILE A 113 -16.40 -12.11 -43.18
N ALA A 114 -15.50 -11.18 -43.54
CA ALA A 114 -15.39 -9.91 -42.81
C ALA A 114 -16.67 -9.08 -42.89
N LYS A 115 -17.30 -9.03 -44.07
CA LYS A 115 -18.60 -8.37 -44.26
C LYS A 115 -19.68 -9.00 -43.37
N SER A 116 -19.77 -10.32 -43.35
CA SER A 116 -20.72 -11.05 -42.52
C SER A 116 -20.49 -10.80 -41.02
N ILE A 117 -19.24 -10.84 -40.54
CA ILE A 117 -18.90 -10.55 -39.14
C ILE A 117 -19.32 -9.12 -38.78
N ILE A 118 -18.91 -8.11 -39.56
CA ILE A 118 -19.27 -6.71 -39.29
C ILE A 118 -20.79 -6.56 -39.19
N GLN A 119 -21.53 -7.10 -40.18
CA GLN A 119 -22.98 -6.96 -40.23
C GLN A 119 -23.67 -7.69 -39.09
N GLN A 120 -23.25 -8.91 -38.75
CA GLN A 120 -23.84 -9.67 -37.63
C GLN A 120 -23.61 -8.98 -36.29
N PHE A 121 -22.38 -8.59 -35.98
CA PHE A 121 -22.08 -7.87 -34.73
C PHE A 121 -22.79 -6.50 -34.70
N ASN A 122 -22.84 -5.79 -35.82
CA ASN A 122 -23.58 -4.52 -35.90
C ASN A 122 -25.08 -4.72 -35.62
N VAL A 123 -25.71 -5.77 -36.16
CA VAL A 123 -27.11 -6.11 -35.87
C VAL A 123 -27.30 -6.46 -34.40
N VAL A 124 -26.44 -7.31 -33.82
CA VAL A 124 -26.52 -7.72 -32.41
C VAL A 124 -26.40 -6.52 -31.47
N PHE A 125 -25.38 -5.66 -31.67
CA PHE A 125 -25.16 -4.48 -30.83
C PHE A 125 -26.11 -3.31 -31.13
N SER A 126 -26.82 -3.34 -32.25
CA SER A 126 -27.91 -2.39 -32.51
C SER A 126 -29.23 -2.85 -31.88
N ALA A 127 -29.43 -4.16 -31.72
CA ALA A 127 -30.64 -4.73 -31.11
C ALA A 127 -30.64 -4.55 -29.58
N ILE A 128 -29.49 -4.73 -28.94
CA ILE A 128 -29.33 -4.53 -27.50
C ILE A 128 -28.54 -3.24 -27.28
N PRO A 129 -29.05 -2.26 -26.50
CA PRO A 129 -28.31 -1.06 -26.16
C PRO A 129 -26.90 -1.40 -25.64
N ALA A 130 -25.88 -0.85 -26.28
CA ALA A 130 -24.47 -1.07 -25.93
C ALA A 130 -24.19 -0.86 -24.42
N LEU A 131 -24.89 0.11 -23.83
CA LEU A 131 -24.85 0.40 -22.40
C LEU A 131 -25.25 -0.83 -21.55
N LEU A 132 -26.32 -1.53 -21.92
CA LEU A 132 -26.80 -2.70 -21.16
C LEU A 132 -25.78 -3.84 -21.22
N ILE A 133 -25.20 -4.11 -22.38
CA ILE A 133 -24.15 -5.14 -22.52
C ILE A 133 -22.94 -4.78 -21.65
N ALA A 134 -22.50 -3.52 -21.71
CA ALA A 134 -21.39 -3.04 -20.90
C ALA A 134 -21.67 -3.19 -19.40
N ILE A 135 -22.89 -2.85 -18.93
CA ILE A 135 -23.29 -3.05 -17.54
C ILE A 135 -23.26 -4.54 -17.16
N ILE A 136 -23.86 -5.41 -17.98
CA ILE A 136 -23.92 -6.86 -17.68
C ILE A 136 -22.52 -7.45 -17.55
N ILE A 137 -21.60 -7.12 -18.46
CA ILE A 137 -20.24 -7.67 -18.45
C ILE A 137 -19.43 -7.06 -17.30
N LEU A 138 -19.42 -5.73 -17.16
CA LEU A 138 -18.59 -5.05 -16.16
C LEU A 138 -19.08 -5.23 -14.72
N LYS A 139 -20.34 -5.68 -14.51
CA LYS A 139 -20.87 -6.07 -13.19
C LYS A 139 -20.73 -7.54 -12.85
N LEU A 140 -20.09 -8.37 -13.67
CA LEU A 140 -19.77 -9.74 -13.24
C LEU A 140 -18.72 -9.68 -12.12
N ASP A 141 -18.84 -10.58 -11.14
CA ASP A 141 -17.95 -10.64 -9.96
C ASP A 141 -16.46 -10.62 -10.33
N TYR A 142 -16.10 -11.30 -11.43
CA TYR A 142 -14.75 -11.29 -11.98
C TYR A 142 -14.24 -9.87 -12.31
N PHE A 143 -15.05 -9.04 -12.97
CA PHE A 143 -14.65 -7.69 -13.39
C PHE A 143 -14.69 -6.67 -12.24
N ILE A 144 -15.58 -6.93 -11.28
CA ILE A 144 -15.74 -6.16 -10.04
C ILE A 144 -14.51 -6.25 -9.14
N GLY A 145 -13.89 -7.42 -9.06
CA GLY A 145 -12.70 -7.68 -8.23
C GLY A 145 -11.36 -7.29 -8.86
N LEU A 146 -11.36 -6.69 -10.06
CA LEU A 146 -10.12 -6.35 -10.76
C LEU A 146 -9.42 -5.14 -10.14
N GLU A 147 -8.09 -5.21 -10.05
CA GLU A 147 -7.27 -4.07 -9.68
C GLU A 147 -7.41 -2.92 -10.68
N LYS A 148 -7.12 -1.68 -10.26
CA LYS A 148 -7.24 -0.45 -11.08
C LYS A 148 -6.82 -0.62 -12.53
N HIS A 149 -5.60 -1.10 -12.78
CA HIS A 149 -5.06 -1.24 -14.14
C HIS A 149 -5.84 -2.27 -14.96
N GLN A 150 -6.21 -3.39 -14.34
CA GLN A 150 -7.01 -4.44 -14.96
C GLN A 150 -8.44 -3.97 -15.23
N SER A 151 -9.01 -3.16 -14.33
CA SER A 151 -10.33 -2.53 -14.50
C SER A 151 -10.32 -1.53 -15.67
N ILE A 152 -9.31 -0.66 -15.76
CA ILE A 152 -9.13 0.26 -16.91
C ILE A 152 -9.07 -0.51 -18.22
N ILE A 153 -8.22 -1.55 -18.30
CA ILE A 153 -8.08 -2.40 -19.48
C ILE A 153 -9.41 -3.08 -19.81
N SER A 154 -10.14 -3.58 -18.81
CA SER A 154 -11.44 -4.21 -19.01
C SER A 154 -12.46 -3.24 -19.60
N PHE A 155 -12.57 -2.02 -19.07
CA PHE A 155 -13.43 -0.99 -19.64
C PHE A 155 -13.07 -0.69 -21.10
N ILE A 156 -11.77 -0.56 -21.40
CA ILE A 156 -11.29 -0.35 -22.78
C ILE A 156 -11.71 -1.50 -23.68
N LEU A 157 -11.48 -2.75 -23.27
CA LEU A 157 -11.78 -3.94 -24.07
C LEU A 157 -13.28 -4.13 -24.26
N VAL A 158 -14.09 -4.04 -23.20
CA VAL A 158 -15.54 -4.22 -23.26
C VAL A 158 -16.18 -3.16 -24.15
N LEU A 159 -15.88 -1.88 -23.92
CA LEU A 159 -16.48 -0.79 -24.70
C LEU A 159 -15.96 -0.75 -26.14
N THR A 160 -14.75 -1.22 -26.38
CA THR A 160 -14.25 -1.47 -27.74
C THR A 160 -15.04 -2.60 -28.41
N ALA A 161 -15.18 -3.74 -27.75
CA ALA A 161 -15.85 -4.93 -28.26
C ALA A 161 -17.32 -4.69 -28.61
N VAL A 162 -18.03 -3.85 -27.85
CA VAL A 162 -19.46 -3.58 -28.05
C VAL A 162 -19.72 -2.57 -29.18
N SER A 163 -18.76 -1.67 -29.48
CA SER A 163 -19.03 -0.55 -30.40
C SER A 163 -18.24 -0.58 -31.72
N TRP A 164 -17.20 -1.41 -31.85
CA TRP A 164 -16.36 -1.45 -33.07
C TRP A 164 -17.17 -1.79 -34.34
N ALA A 165 -18.17 -2.67 -34.24
CA ALA A 165 -18.88 -3.17 -35.42
C ALA A 165 -19.72 -2.09 -36.10
N ARG A 166 -20.28 -1.15 -35.32
CA ARG A 166 -21.00 0.02 -35.86
C ARG A 166 -20.09 0.90 -36.69
N ILE A 167 -18.90 1.19 -36.18
CA ILE A 167 -17.88 1.97 -36.90
C ILE A 167 -17.42 1.19 -38.13
N GLY A 168 -17.18 -0.12 -37.99
CA GLY A 168 -16.83 -1.01 -39.09
C GLY A 168 -17.84 -0.98 -40.22
N ASN A 169 -19.15 -0.98 -39.90
CA ASN A 169 -20.21 -0.90 -40.90
C ASN A 169 -20.21 0.44 -41.64
N LEU A 170 -20.12 1.57 -40.91
CA LEU A 170 -20.04 2.91 -41.52
C LEU A 170 -18.82 3.05 -42.44
N VAL A 171 -17.66 2.59 -41.99
CA VAL A 171 -16.42 2.64 -42.77
C VAL A 171 -16.53 1.70 -43.98
N MET A 172 -17.14 0.52 -43.84
CA MET A 172 -17.32 -0.44 -44.92
C MET A 172 -18.19 0.13 -46.04
N GLU A 173 -19.34 0.73 -45.71
CA GLU A 173 -20.22 1.40 -46.70
C GLU A 173 -19.46 2.48 -47.48
N ARG A 174 -18.57 3.20 -46.79
CA ARG A 174 -17.75 4.23 -47.41
C ARG A 174 -16.64 3.65 -48.29
N VAL A 175 -15.98 2.58 -47.86
CA VAL A 175 -15.00 1.83 -48.66
C VAL A 175 -15.67 1.34 -49.95
N GLU A 176 -16.83 0.69 -49.86
CA GLU A 176 -17.58 0.20 -51.02
C GLU A 176 -17.91 1.34 -51.99
N THR A 177 -18.35 2.49 -51.47
CA THR A 177 -18.62 3.69 -52.28
C THR A 177 -17.37 4.18 -53.02
N ILE A 178 -16.21 4.22 -52.37
CA ILE A 178 -14.94 4.65 -52.99
C ILE A 178 -14.48 3.65 -54.05
N LEU A 179 -14.63 2.35 -53.81
CA LEU A 179 -14.20 1.31 -54.74
C LEU A 179 -14.97 1.32 -56.07
N THR A 180 -16.19 1.87 -56.10
CA THR A 180 -16.96 2.04 -57.34
C THR A 180 -16.47 3.17 -58.25
N GLN A 181 -15.60 4.06 -57.75
CA GLN A 181 -15.18 5.27 -58.47
C GLN A 181 -14.29 4.97 -59.69
N PRO A 182 -14.38 5.75 -60.79
CA PRO A 182 -13.63 5.50 -62.02
C PRO A 182 -12.10 5.44 -61.84
N PHE A 183 -11.54 6.27 -60.95
CA PHE A 183 -10.10 6.27 -60.68
C PHE A 183 -9.62 4.96 -60.05
N ILE A 184 -10.45 4.29 -59.23
CA ILE A 184 -10.13 2.97 -58.67
C ILE A 184 -10.14 1.91 -59.78
N LYS A 185 -11.12 1.96 -60.69
CA LYS A 185 -11.17 1.04 -61.84
C LYS A 185 -9.92 1.17 -62.73
N GLY A 186 -9.43 2.39 -62.94
CA GLY A 186 -8.16 2.63 -63.64
C GLY A 186 -6.95 2.00 -62.94
N GLU A 187 -6.89 2.10 -61.61
CA GLU A 187 -5.81 1.51 -60.80
C GLU A 187 -5.80 -0.02 -60.85
N VAL A 188 -6.99 -0.64 -60.90
CA VAL A 188 -7.15 -2.08 -61.10
C VAL A 188 -6.69 -2.48 -62.52
N ALA A 189 -7.06 -1.71 -63.55
CA ALA A 189 -6.70 -1.99 -64.94
C ALA A 189 -5.19 -1.99 -65.20
N ILE A 190 -4.42 -1.17 -64.48
CA ILE A 190 -2.95 -1.16 -64.55
C ILE A 190 -2.29 -2.21 -63.62
N GLY A 191 -3.07 -3.11 -63.03
CA GLY A 191 -2.56 -4.25 -62.26
C GLY A 191 -2.11 -3.93 -60.83
N LYS A 192 -2.54 -2.83 -60.20
CA LYS A 192 -2.21 -2.58 -58.79
C LYS A 192 -2.86 -3.64 -57.88
N LYS A 193 -2.05 -4.20 -56.97
CA LYS A 193 -2.54 -5.15 -55.94
C LYS A 193 -3.53 -4.47 -55.00
N ARG A 194 -4.54 -5.22 -54.53
CA ARG A 194 -5.61 -4.72 -53.61
C ARG A 194 -5.08 -3.93 -52.41
N PHE A 195 -4.04 -4.44 -51.74
CA PHE A 195 -3.41 -3.74 -50.60
C PHE A 195 -2.82 -2.37 -50.98
N ARG A 196 -2.21 -2.24 -52.17
CA ARG A 196 -1.71 -0.94 -52.65
C ARG A 196 -2.84 0.02 -52.97
N ILE A 197 -3.95 -0.48 -53.52
CA ILE A 197 -5.16 0.33 -53.76
C ILE A 197 -5.76 0.76 -52.41
N ALA A 198 -5.79 -0.13 -51.42
CA ALA A 198 -6.31 0.16 -50.08
C ALA A 198 -5.55 1.33 -49.43
N ILE A 199 -4.22 1.25 -49.37
CA ILE A 199 -3.39 2.26 -48.70
C ILE A 199 -3.15 3.49 -49.58
N GLY A 200 -2.89 3.32 -50.87
CA GLY A 200 -2.52 4.41 -51.76
C GLY A 200 -3.70 5.21 -52.30
N ASN A 201 -4.89 4.62 -52.33
CA ASN A 201 -6.06 5.23 -52.96
C ASN A 201 -7.25 5.31 -52.00
N VAL A 202 -7.65 4.22 -51.35
CA VAL A 202 -8.86 4.21 -50.50
C VAL A 202 -8.63 4.97 -49.18
N MET A 203 -7.60 4.63 -48.42
CA MET A 203 -7.30 5.23 -47.12
C MET A 203 -7.14 6.76 -47.16
N PRO A 204 -6.44 7.37 -48.14
CA PRO A 204 -6.36 8.82 -48.28
C PRO A 204 -7.70 9.51 -48.52
N HIS A 205 -8.64 8.83 -49.16
CA HIS A 205 -9.99 9.38 -49.39
C HIS A 205 -10.89 9.19 -48.17
N LEU A 206 -10.66 8.15 -47.35
CA LEU A 206 -11.40 7.91 -46.11
C LEU A 206 -10.92 8.74 -44.93
N ALA A 207 -9.61 8.98 -44.82
CA ALA A 207 -9.00 9.53 -43.63
C ALA A 207 -9.60 10.87 -43.14
N PRO A 208 -10.01 11.84 -43.99
CA PRO A 208 -10.71 13.03 -43.52
C PRO A 208 -11.98 12.69 -42.72
N GLU A 209 -12.78 11.77 -43.25
CA GLU A 209 -14.02 11.32 -42.60
C GLU A 209 -13.73 10.48 -41.35
N LEU A 210 -12.71 9.62 -41.38
CA LEU A 210 -12.28 8.85 -40.21
C LEU A 210 -11.84 9.75 -39.05
N ILE A 211 -11.12 10.84 -39.32
CA ILE A 211 -10.69 11.79 -38.28
C ILE A 211 -11.92 12.45 -37.64
N VAL A 212 -12.87 12.91 -38.45
CA VAL A 212 -14.12 13.50 -37.95
C VAL A 212 -14.87 12.50 -37.08
N LEU A 213 -15.03 11.27 -37.56
CA LEU A 213 -15.69 10.20 -36.83
C LEU A 213 -14.97 9.87 -35.52
N PHE A 214 -13.63 9.91 -35.50
CA PHE A 214 -12.84 9.62 -34.31
C PHE A 214 -13.13 10.58 -33.16
N PHE A 215 -13.14 11.90 -33.42
CA PHE A 215 -13.47 12.88 -32.38
C PHE A 215 -14.92 12.78 -31.90
N MET A 216 -15.86 12.53 -32.82
CA MET A 216 -17.26 12.26 -32.44
C MET A 216 -17.39 10.98 -31.60
N GLU A 217 -16.54 10.00 -31.85
CA GLU A 217 -16.54 8.75 -31.10
C GLU A 217 -16.01 8.91 -29.66
N ILE A 218 -14.98 9.74 -29.47
CA ILE A 218 -14.53 10.11 -28.11
C ILE A 218 -15.71 10.71 -27.33
N ALA A 219 -16.45 11.65 -27.94
CA ALA A 219 -17.63 12.26 -27.30
C ALA A 219 -18.68 11.21 -26.93
N ARG A 220 -18.95 10.24 -27.82
CA ARG A 220 -19.90 9.14 -27.55
C ARG A 220 -19.43 8.22 -26.42
N ASN A 221 -18.14 7.88 -26.40
CA ASN A 221 -17.56 7.04 -25.34
C ASN A 221 -17.61 7.75 -23.98
N LEU A 222 -17.32 9.05 -23.92
CA LEU A 222 -17.48 9.85 -22.70
C LEU A 222 -18.94 9.89 -22.22
N SER A 223 -19.90 10.05 -23.13
CA SER A 223 -21.33 9.96 -22.80
C SER A 223 -21.71 8.57 -22.26
N THR A 224 -21.05 7.51 -22.74
CA THR A 224 -21.31 6.14 -22.28
C THR A 224 -20.73 5.93 -20.88
N LEU A 225 -19.53 6.43 -20.60
CA LEU A 225 -18.92 6.42 -19.26
C LEU A 225 -19.78 7.16 -18.24
N MET A 226 -20.31 8.34 -18.59
CA MET A 226 -21.25 9.09 -17.76
C MET A 226 -22.50 8.26 -17.41
N GLN A 227 -23.09 7.60 -18.41
CA GLN A 227 -24.26 6.74 -18.20
C GLN A 227 -23.92 5.53 -17.32
N LEU A 228 -22.78 4.88 -17.54
CA LEU A 228 -22.30 3.78 -16.70
C LEU A 228 -22.13 4.20 -15.24
N GLY A 229 -21.56 5.38 -14.99
CA GLY A 229 -21.42 5.94 -13.64
C GLY A 229 -22.74 6.06 -12.90
N ILE A 230 -23.79 6.54 -13.57
CA ILE A 230 -25.15 6.62 -13.01
C ILE A 230 -25.67 5.24 -12.57
N PHE A 231 -25.31 4.18 -13.31
CA PHE A 231 -25.69 2.79 -13.00
C PHE A 231 -24.72 2.05 -12.04
N SER A 232 -23.84 2.78 -11.34
CA SER A 232 -22.76 2.21 -10.50
C SER A 232 -21.84 1.26 -11.26
N VAL A 233 -21.44 1.68 -12.47
CA VAL A 233 -20.39 1.02 -13.23
C VAL A 233 -19.33 2.06 -13.52
N PHE A 234 -18.22 1.99 -12.79
CA PHE A 234 -17.12 2.94 -12.89
C PHE A 234 -15.80 2.22 -12.61
N ILE A 235 -14.69 2.92 -12.81
CA ILE A 235 -13.35 2.39 -12.59
C ILE A 235 -12.98 2.59 -11.12
N GLY A 236 -12.71 1.50 -10.40
CA GLY A 236 -12.29 1.55 -9.01
C GLY A 236 -12.53 0.23 -8.27
N ASN A 237 -11.75 -0.01 -7.22
CA ASN A 237 -11.94 -1.15 -6.34
C ASN A 237 -13.30 -1.05 -5.64
N LEU A 238 -14.13 -2.07 -5.76
CA LEU A 238 -15.31 -2.25 -4.92
C LEU A 238 -14.82 -2.58 -3.50
N GLY A 239 -14.94 -1.61 -2.59
CA GLY A 239 -14.61 -1.77 -1.18
C GLY A 239 -15.78 -2.39 -0.42
N LEU A 240 -15.57 -3.56 0.16
CA LEU A 240 -16.45 -4.06 1.22
C LEU A 240 -16.13 -3.22 2.47
N ILE A 241 -17.07 -2.36 2.91
CA ILE A 241 -16.91 -1.66 4.18
C ILE A 241 -17.68 -2.44 5.25
N ASN A 242 -16.93 -3.07 6.14
CA ASN A 242 -17.48 -3.59 7.39
C ASN A 242 -17.64 -2.40 8.34
N ASP A 243 -18.88 -2.03 8.67
CA ASP A 243 -19.17 -1.06 9.73
C ASP A 243 -18.82 -1.71 11.08
N PRO A 244 -17.73 -1.27 11.77
CA PRO A 244 -17.30 -1.89 13.01
C PRO A 244 -18.22 -1.57 14.19
N THR A 245 -19.20 -0.67 14.03
CA THR A 245 -20.15 -0.32 15.10
C THR A 245 -21.48 -1.06 15.04
N SER A 246 -21.91 -1.55 13.88
CA SER A 246 -23.19 -2.24 13.71
C SER A 246 -23.08 -3.73 13.38
N GLY A 247 -21.88 -4.22 13.05
CA GLY A 247 -21.68 -5.61 12.61
C GLY A 247 -22.33 -5.93 11.26
N VAL A 248 -22.82 -4.90 10.54
CA VAL A 248 -23.42 -5.03 9.22
C VAL A 248 -22.35 -4.81 8.16
N GLN A 249 -22.19 -5.80 7.28
CA GLN A 249 -21.38 -5.64 6.06
C GLN A 249 -22.14 -4.72 5.11
N ILE A 250 -21.63 -3.51 4.87
CA ILE A 250 -22.22 -2.59 3.91
C ILE A 250 -21.28 -2.50 2.71
N ASN A 251 -21.67 -3.16 1.62
CA ASN A 251 -21.04 -2.97 0.32
C ASN A 251 -21.18 -1.49 -0.05
N THR A 252 -20.06 -0.76 -0.06
CA THR A 252 -20.08 0.66 -0.43
C THR A 252 -19.12 0.86 -1.59
N ASP A 253 -19.71 1.15 -2.73
CA ASP A 253 -19.05 1.35 -4.02
C ASP A 253 -18.23 2.66 -4.02
N ILE A 254 -17.12 2.74 -3.27
CA ILE A 254 -16.29 3.94 -3.19
C ILE A 254 -15.04 3.75 -4.06
N SER A 255 -14.94 4.48 -5.18
CA SER A 255 -13.64 4.66 -5.84
C SER A 255 -12.84 5.70 -5.07
N PHE A 256 -11.61 5.32 -4.71
CA PHE A 256 -10.61 6.27 -4.23
C PHE A 256 -9.94 7.01 -5.38
N GLU A 257 -10.18 6.65 -6.64
CA GLU A 257 -9.55 7.28 -7.79
C GLU A 257 -10.33 8.52 -8.26
N PRO A 258 -9.64 9.62 -8.62
CA PRO A 258 -10.23 10.74 -9.33
C PRO A 258 -10.79 10.29 -10.67
N GLU A 259 -12.10 10.06 -10.73
CA GLU A 259 -12.81 9.60 -11.92
C GLU A 259 -14.26 10.08 -11.88
N TRP A 260 -14.72 10.74 -12.95
CA TRP A 260 -16.00 11.43 -12.95
C TRP A 260 -17.21 10.49 -12.87
N ALA A 261 -17.18 9.30 -13.48
CA ALA A 261 -18.28 8.35 -13.41
C ALA A 261 -18.46 7.77 -11.99
N SER A 262 -17.37 7.60 -11.23
CA SER A 262 -17.42 7.22 -9.82
C SER A 262 -18.05 8.30 -8.94
N MET A 263 -17.75 9.58 -9.20
CA MET A 263 -18.39 10.69 -8.50
C MET A 263 -19.91 10.66 -8.68
N LEU A 264 -20.37 10.38 -9.91
CA LEU A 264 -21.81 10.23 -10.20
C LEU A 264 -22.42 9.02 -9.51
N SER A 265 -21.72 7.89 -9.47
CA SER A 265 -22.20 6.66 -8.81
C SER A 265 -22.45 6.86 -7.32
N THR A 266 -21.45 7.41 -6.62
CA THR A 266 -21.47 7.60 -5.17
C THR A 266 -22.44 8.69 -4.73
N SER A 267 -22.70 9.67 -5.59
CA SER A 267 -23.48 10.86 -5.25
C SER A 267 -24.94 10.81 -5.66
N ARG A 268 -25.37 9.81 -6.46
CA ARG A 268 -26.74 9.75 -7.00
C ARG A 268 -27.83 9.71 -5.92
N THR A 269 -27.54 9.11 -4.77
CA THR A 269 -28.47 9.02 -3.63
C THR A 269 -28.56 10.32 -2.84
N LEU A 270 -27.60 11.22 -3.02
CA LEU A 270 -27.47 12.48 -2.30
C LEU A 270 -28.05 13.67 -3.08
N ILE A 271 -28.62 13.46 -4.27
CA ILE A 271 -29.07 14.55 -5.15
C ILE A 271 -30.07 15.51 -4.49
N ASN A 272 -30.89 15.01 -3.56
CA ASN A 272 -31.88 15.82 -2.85
C ASN A 272 -31.27 16.66 -1.72
N ILE A 273 -30.10 16.28 -1.20
CA ILE A 273 -29.45 16.89 -0.03
C ILE A 273 -28.27 17.75 -0.47
N ALA A 274 -27.44 17.22 -1.38
CA ALA A 274 -26.22 17.84 -1.88
C ALA A 274 -26.18 17.76 -3.41
N PRO A 275 -27.04 18.50 -4.14
CA PRO A 275 -27.17 18.39 -5.60
C PRO A 275 -25.87 18.71 -6.36
N TRP A 276 -24.99 19.55 -5.79
CA TRP A 276 -23.70 19.91 -6.38
C TRP A 276 -22.81 18.69 -6.65
N THR A 277 -22.91 17.64 -5.82
CA THR A 277 -22.17 16.38 -5.93
C THR A 277 -22.44 15.62 -7.23
N VAL A 278 -23.62 15.81 -7.85
CA VAL A 278 -23.99 15.21 -9.14
C VAL A 278 -23.86 16.21 -10.28
N ILE A 279 -24.24 17.48 -10.06
CA ILE A 279 -24.29 18.51 -11.10
C ILE A 279 -22.91 18.80 -11.68
N TYR A 280 -21.89 18.99 -10.84
CA TYR A 280 -20.58 19.43 -11.32
C TYR A 280 -19.82 18.34 -12.11
N PRO A 281 -19.77 17.07 -11.68
CA PRO A 281 -19.21 15.99 -12.50
C PRO A 281 -19.99 15.81 -13.81
N ALA A 282 -21.32 15.91 -13.79
CA ALA A 282 -22.14 15.84 -15.00
C ALA A 282 -21.84 17.01 -15.96
N LEU A 283 -21.60 18.21 -15.43
CA LEU A 283 -21.21 19.38 -16.21
C LEU A 283 -19.83 19.20 -16.86
N ALA A 284 -18.87 18.59 -16.15
CA ALA A 284 -17.55 18.26 -16.69
C ALA A 284 -17.65 17.30 -17.89
N PHE A 285 -18.47 16.24 -17.77
CA PHE A 285 -18.81 15.37 -18.90
C PHE A 285 -19.48 16.15 -20.04
N PHE A 286 -20.48 16.97 -19.75
CA PHE A 286 -21.21 17.75 -20.75
C PHE A 286 -20.28 18.67 -21.56
N ILE A 287 -19.43 19.44 -20.89
CA ILE A 287 -18.47 20.34 -21.54
C ILE A 287 -17.52 19.54 -22.44
N SER A 288 -17.03 18.40 -21.96
CA SER A 288 -16.13 17.54 -22.73
C SER A 288 -16.80 16.96 -23.97
N VAL A 289 -18.00 16.38 -23.82
CA VAL A 289 -18.81 15.84 -24.91
C VAL A 289 -19.13 16.92 -25.94
N LEU A 290 -19.50 18.12 -25.50
CA LEU A 290 -19.76 19.27 -26.36
C LEU A 290 -18.50 19.69 -27.13
N GLY A 291 -17.35 19.79 -26.45
CA GLY A 291 -16.07 20.16 -27.05
C GLY A 291 -15.65 19.21 -28.18
N PHE A 292 -15.69 17.90 -27.92
CA PHE A 292 -15.37 16.87 -28.92
C PHE A 292 -16.36 16.87 -30.10
N ASN A 293 -17.67 17.02 -29.85
CA ASN A 293 -18.68 17.08 -30.91
C ASN A 293 -18.55 18.33 -31.78
N LEU A 294 -18.39 19.52 -31.18
CA LEU A 294 -18.20 20.78 -31.90
C LEU A 294 -16.92 20.77 -32.73
N PHE A 295 -15.84 20.22 -32.17
CA PHE A 295 -14.57 20.07 -32.90
C PHE A 295 -14.71 19.12 -34.09
N GLY A 296 -15.35 17.97 -33.90
CA GLY A 296 -15.64 17.01 -34.97
C GLY A 296 -16.49 17.62 -36.10
N GLU A 297 -17.59 18.29 -35.77
CA GLU A 297 -18.46 18.94 -36.76
C GLU A 297 -17.77 20.13 -37.45
N GLY A 298 -16.93 20.84 -36.71
CA GLY A 298 -16.04 21.87 -37.23
C GLY A 298 -15.06 21.31 -38.27
N LEU A 299 -14.39 20.20 -37.96
CA LEU A 299 -13.50 19.51 -38.89
C LEU A 299 -14.28 19.04 -40.13
N ARG A 300 -15.47 18.46 -39.95
CA ARG A 300 -16.35 18.03 -41.04
C ARG A 300 -16.68 19.17 -42.00
N THR A 301 -17.11 20.31 -41.46
CA THR A 301 -17.45 21.52 -42.23
C THR A 301 -16.23 22.05 -43.00
N MET A 302 -15.03 21.96 -42.41
CA MET A 302 -13.79 22.35 -43.09
C MET A 302 -13.43 21.39 -44.23
N MET A 303 -13.61 20.09 -44.02
CA MET A 303 -13.24 19.03 -44.98
C MET A 303 -14.21 18.92 -46.16
N GLN A 304 -15.46 19.34 -46.02
CA GLN A 304 -16.46 19.34 -47.10
C GLN A 304 -16.29 20.50 -48.11
N LYS A 305 -15.51 21.54 -47.79
CA LYS A 305 -15.29 22.68 -48.71
C LYS A 305 -14.38 22.27 -49.88
N LYS A 306 -14.97 22.20 -51.10
CA LYS A 306 -14.37 21.70 -52.37
C LYS A 306 -12.99 22.28 -52.72
N ASP A 307 -12.66 23.51 -52.31
CA ASP A 307 -11.38 24.20 -52.63
C ASP A 307 -10.46 24.43 -51.41
N SER A 308 -10.67 23.69 -50.31
CA SER A 308 -9.90 23.96 -49.10
C SER A 308 -8.43 23.54 -49.26
N ARG A 309 -7.49 24.49 -49.14
CA ARG A 309 -6.04 24.23 -49.07
C ARG A 309 -5.69 23.18 -48.00
N SER A 310 -6.52 23.03 -46.96
CA SER A 310 -6.37 21.97 -45.95
C SER A 310 -6.70 20.57 -46.49
N VAL A 311 -7.65 20.39 -47.41
CA VAL A 311 -7.89 19.08 -48.04
C VAL A 311 -6.69 18.64 -48.88
N LEU A 312 -6.02 19.59 -49.55
CA LEU A 312 -4.76 19.34 -50.28
C LEU A 312 -3.57 19.07 -49.34
N ALA A 313 -3.46 19.79 -48.22
CA ALA A 313 -2.44 19.54 -47.19
C ALA A 313 -2.64 18.16 -46.54
N PHE A 314 -3.88 17.79 -46.21
CA PHE A 314 -4.22 16.49 -45.62
C PHE A 314 -4.09 15.34 -46.63
N ARG A 315 -4.47 15.51 -47.89
CA ARG A 315 -4.26 14.49 -48.94
C ARG A 315 -2.78 14.13 -49.11
N LYS A 316 -1.87 15.12 -48.96
CA LYS A 316 -0.41 14.89 -48.95
C LYS A 316 0.10 14.15 -47.71
N ILE A 317 -0.60 14.23 -46.57
CA ILE A 317 -0.26 13.52 -45.33
C ILE A 317 -0.51 12.01 -45.47
N ILE A 318 -1.55 11.60 -46.23
CA ILE A 318 -2.01 10.20 -46.25
C ILE A 318 -1.50 9.42 -47.49
N THR A 319 -1.20 10.08 -48.62
CA THR A 319 -0.69 9.41 -49.85
C THR A 319 0.83 9.13 -49.83
N LEU A 320 1.42 8.81 -48.67
CA LEU A 320 2.87 8.58 -48.51
C LEU A 320 3.35 7.34 -49.29
N ASP A 321 3.92 7.56 -50.48
CA ASP A 321 4.69 6.56 -51.22
C ASP A 321 6.04 6.33 -50.53
N PHE A 322 6.05 5.38 -49.59
CA PHE A 322 7.12 5.11 -48.62
C PHE A 322 8.51 4.93 -49.24
N LYS A 323 8.61 4.54 -50.52
CA LYS A 323 9.87 4.27 -51.22
C LYS A 323 10.58 5.52 -51.77
N TYR A 324 9.83 6.60 -52.03
CA TYR A 324 10.39 7.85 -52.59
C TYR A 324 10.91 8.82 -51.51
N LEU A 325 10.63 8.52 -50.24
CA LEU A 325 10.83 9.43 -49.11
C LEU A 325 12.16 9.25 -48.36
N TRP A 326 12.99 8.28 -48.73
CA TRP A 326 14.26 7.99 -48.03
C TRP A 326 15.51 8.36 -48.85
N ALA A 327 15.40 8.50 -50.17
CA ALA A 327 16.56 8.72 -51.05
C ALA A 327 16.96 10.19 -51.26
N ASN A 328 16.10 11.17 -50.91
CA ASN A 328 16.36 12.60 -51.11
C ASN A 328 15.70 13.45 -50.00
N ILE A 329 16.46 13.75 -48.96
CA ILE A 329 16.12 14.73 -47.91
C ILE A 329 17.03 15.93 -48.21
N ASP A 330 16.50 17.14 -48.48
CA ASP A 330 16.09 18.05 -47.39
C ASP A 330 15.03 19.14 -47.73
N SER A 331 14.62 19.89 -46.69
CA SER A 331 13.58 20.93 -46.54
C SER A 331 12.11 20.47 -46.65
N ARG A 332 11.88 19.26 -47.16
CA ARG A 332 10.62 18.47 -47.04
C ARG A 332 10.44 17.77 -45.66
N SER A 333 11.31 18.06 -44.68
CA SER A 333 11.40 17.39 -43.36
C SER A 333 10.34 17.86 -42.31
N LYS A 334 9.64 18.97 -42.52
CA LYS A 334 8.87 19.64 -41.44
C LYS A 334 7.42 19.17 -41.21
N SER A 335 6.78 18.45 -42.14
CA SER A 335 5.42 17.90 -41.90
C SER A 335 5.41 16.49 -41.29
N ARG A 336 6.57 15.82 -41.23
CA ARG A 336 6.77 14.53 -40.54
C ARG A 336 6.96 14.69 -39.04
N PHE A 337 7.33 15.89 -38.60
CA PHE A 337 7.51 16.28 -37.20
C PHE A 337 6.17 16.38 -36.44
N ALA A 338 5.11 16.90 -37.05
CA ALA A 338 3.83 17.12 -36.35
C ALA A 338 3.02 15.83 -36.12
N LEU A 339 3.10 14.85 -37.03
CA LEU A 339 2.35 13.58 -36.91
C LEU A 339 3.11 12.56 -36.04
N TRP A 340 4.45 12.62 -36.02
CA TRP A 340 5.27 12.00 -34.98
C TRP A 340 5.05 12.68 -33.63
N ALA A 341 4.91 14.01 -33.54
CA ALA A 341 4.60 14.70 -32.28
C ALA A 341 3.24 14.30 -31.69
N VAL A 342 2.22 14.04 -32.50
CA VAL A 342 0.90 13.57 -32.02
C VAL A 342 0.92 12.09 -31.62
N MET A 343 1.57 11.22 -32.39
CA MET A 343 1.79 9.80 -32.01
C MET A 343 2.71 9.68 -30.78
N PHE A 344 3.71 10.55 -30.64
CA PHE A 344 4.61 10.65 -29.50
C PHE A 344 3.93 11.27 -28.27
N ALA A 345 3.01 12.24 -28.44
CA ALA A 345 2.19 12.76 -27.36
C ALA A 345 1.12 11.75 -26.88
N VAL A 346 0.58 10.91 -27.78
CA VAL A 346 -0.30 9.79 -27.42
C VAL A 346 0.48 8.65 -26.76
N ILE A 347 1.71 8.35 -27.21
CA ILE A 347 2.60 7.38 -26.56
C ILE A 347 3.11 7.91 -25.21
N ILE A 348 3.43 9.20 -25.04
CA ILE A 348 3.74 9.86 -23.75
C ILE A 348 2.49 9.92 -22.87
N GLY A 349 1.30 10.16 -23.42
CA GLY A 349 0.04 10.10 -22.68
C GLY A 349 -0.29 8.70 -22.17
N ILE A 350 0.03 7.66 -22.95
CA ILE A 350 -0.04 6.25 -22.54
C ILE A 350 1.06 5.93 -21.52
N PHE A 351 2.29 6.46 -21.67
CA PHE A 351 3.40 6.27 -20.73
C PHE A 351 3.22 7.03 -19.41
N SER A 352 2.51 8.17 -19.39
CA SER A 352 2.19 8.95 -18.18
C SER A 352 0.99 8.38 -17.39
N ILE A 353 0.22 7.46 -18.00
CA ILE A 353 -0.70 6.56 -17.28
C ILE A 353 0.08 5.37 -16.70
N ILE A 354 1.27 5.08 -17.24
CA ILE A 354 2.26 4.10 -16.76
C ILE A 354 3.26 4.77 -15.80
N ASN A 355 2.84 5.71 -14.96
CA ASN A 355 3.52 5.85 -13.67
C ASN A 355 3.14 4.62 -12.83
N TYR A 356 3.67 3.48 -13.23
CA TYR A 356 3.89 2.35 -12.36
C TYR A 356 4.95 2.87 -11.38
N GLU A 357 4.48 3.41 -10.27
CA GLU A 357 5.35 3.50 -9.12
C GLU A 357 5.72 2.06 -8.77
N ASP A 358 6.97 1.75 -9.05
CA ASP A 358 7.50 0.44 -8.73
C ASP A 358 7.62 0.37 -7.20
N TYR A 359 6.61 -0.24 -6.58
CA TYR A 359 6.61 -0.54 -5.15
C TYR A 359 7.43 -1.79 -4.83
N SER A 360 8.21 -2.34 -5.78
CA SER A 360 9.12 -3.44 -5.47
C SER A 360 10.13 -3.02 -4.40
N ILE A 361 10.31 -3.89 -3.43
CA ILE A 361 11.29 -3.74 -2.36
C ILE A 361 12.24 -4.92 -2.53
N GLY A 362 13.52 -4.65 -2.70
CA GLY A 362 14.56 -5.66 -2.62
C GLY A 362 15.24 -5.65 -1.25
N TYR A 363 16.47 -6.13 -1.19
CA TYR A 363 17.33 -5.99 -0.03
C TYR A 363 18.38 -4.90 -0.26
N ALA A 364 18.72 -4.15 0.78
CA ALA A 364 19.74 -3.10 0.68
C ALA A 364 21.10 -3.71 0.32
N SER A 365 21.82 -3.09 -0.62
CA SER A 365 23.18 -3.49 -1.03
C SER A 365 24.25 -3.05 -0.03
N VAL A 366 23.92 -3.07 1.26
CA VAL A 366 24.88 -2.88 2.34
C VAL A 366 25.88 -4.03 2.22
N ARG A 367 27.17 -3.71 1.99
CA ARG A 367 28.26 -4.70 1.88
C ARG A 367 28.19 -5.72 3.02
N ASN A 368 28.82 -6.88 2.83
CA ASN A 368 29.00 -7.99 3.80
C ASN A 368 29.68 -7.63 5.14
N ASN A 369 29.62 -6.37 5.59
CA ASN A 369 30.21 -5.83 6.80
C ASN A 369 29.24 -5.83 7.99
N LEU A 370 27.99 -6.32 7.83
CA LEU A 370 27.08 -6.49 8.97
C LEU A 370 27.60 -7.61 9.89
N PRO A 371 27.63 -7.40 11.21
CA PRO A 371 28.00 -8.42 12.18
C PRO A 371 27.16 -9.71 12.05
N GLU A 372 27.68 -10.83 12.56
CA GLU A 372 26.92 -12.09 12.60
C GLU A 372 25.70 -12.02 13.49
N THR A 373 25.81 -11.31 14.61
CA THR A 373 24.73 -11.02 15.55
C THR A 373 24.83 -9.56 15.99
N THR A 374 23.68 -8.96 16.31
CA THR A 374 23.59 -7.60 16.83
C THR A 374 22.72 -7.63 18.08
N ILE A 375 23.35 -7.64 19.25
CA ILE A 375 22.68 -7.74 20.56
C ILE A 375 22.92 -6.44 21.32
N ILE A 376 21.87 -5.94 21.98
CA ILE A 376 21.95 -4.72 22.79
C ILE A 376 23.11 -4.79 23.79
N GLY A 377 23.81 -3.65 23.99
CA GLY A 377 24.94 -3.58 24.92
C GLY A 377 26.24 -4.22 24.42
N THR A 378 26.32 -4.74 23.19
CA THR A 378 27.58 -5.21 22.58
C THR A 378 28.25 -4.15 21.71
N GLN A 379 29.52 -4.38 21.34
CA GLN A 379 30.23 -3.49 20.41
C GLN A 379 29.61 -3.54 19.00
N GLU A 380 29.09 -4.71 18.61
CA GLU A 380 28.39 -4.93 17.35
C GLU A 380 27.12 -4.08 17.26
N ALA A 381 26.33 -3.95 18.34
CA ALA A 381 25.16 -3.06 18.36
C ALA A 381 25.53 -1.58 18.19
N SER A 382 26.59 -1.11 18.86
CA SER A 382 27.07 0.26 18.69
C SER A 382 27.58 0.51 17.25
N PHE A 383 28.28 -0.46 16.66
CA PHE A 383 28.73 -0.40 15.27
C PHE A 383 27.55 -0.37 14.30
N THR A 384 26.57 -1.27 14.45
CA THR A 384 25.37 -1.33 13.59
C THR A 384 24.54 -0.04 13.71
N ALA A 385 24.38 0.51 14.91
CA ALA A 385 23.69 1.79 15.11
C ALA A 385 24.40 2.95 14.38
N SER A 386 25.73 2.99 14.42
CA SER A 386 26.53 3.97 13.68
C SER A 386 26.37 3.82 12.17
N LEU A 387 26.35 2.58 11.67
CA LEU A 387 26.15 2.28 10.26
C LEU A 387 24.76 2.71 9.76
N ILE A 388 23.71 2.50 10.56
CA ILE A 388 22.36 2.98 10.24
C ILE A 388 22.32 4.50 10.21
N ALA A 389 22.92 5.17 11.21
CA ALA A 389 22.96 6.64 11.28
C ALA A 389 23.72 7.26 10.08
N ASP A 390 24.84 6.67 9.67
CA ASP A 390 25.58 7.10 8.48
C ASP A 390 24.74 6.93 7.21
N TYR A 391 24.03 5.81 7.08
CA TYR A 391 23.15 5.56 5.94
C TYR A 391 21.95 6.51 5.91
N MET A 392 21.33 6.79 7.06
CA MET A 392 20.28 7.80 7.19
C MET A 392 20.76 9.18 6.74
N SER A 393 21.97 9.57 7.14
CA SER A 393 22.58 10.84 6.75
C SER A 393 22.81 10.93 5.23
N GLN A 394 23.21 9.82 4.58
CA GLN A 394 23.38 9.75 3.12
C GLN A 394 22.06 9.94 2.36
N LEU A 395 20.94 9.51 2.95
CA LEU A 395 19.59 9.68 2.41
C LEU A 395 18.99 11.08 2.71
N GLY A 396 19.76 11.98 3.32
CA GLY A 396 19.30 13.32 3.67
C GLY A 396 18.36 13.36 4.89
N ILE A 397 18.31 12.29 5.69
CA ILE A 397 17.56 12.26 6.94
C ILE A 397 18.32 13.06 8.00
N VAL A 398 17.64 13.99 8.65
CA VAL A 398 18.24 14.90 9.64
C VAL A 398 17.88 14.52 11.07
N PRO A 399 18.76 14.79 12.05
CA PRO A 399 18.46 14.53 13.46
C PRO A 399 17.33 15.41 13.98
N LEU A 400 16.52 14.86 14.89
CA LEU A 400 15.43 15.58 15.57
C LEU A 400 15.93 16.45 16.72
N ARG A 401 17.05 16.09 17.36
CA ARG A 401 17.62 16.77 18.54
C ARG A 401 19.14 16.60 18.60
N ASN A 402 19.85 17.62 19.11
CA ASN A 402 21.28 17.58 19.48
C ASN A 402 22.26 17.19 18.36
N ASP A 403 21.92 17.46 17.09
CA ASP A 403 22.76 17.18 15.91
C ASP A 403 23.24 15.71 15.78
N SER A 404 22.60 14.77 16.48
CA SER A 404 22.91 13.33 16.44
C SER A 404 21.66 12.52 16.15
N LEU A 405 21.78 11.56 15.22
CA LEU A 405 20.74 10.59 14.93
C LEU A 405 20.66 9.50 16.01
N ILE A 406 21.74 9.29 16.77
CA ILE A 406 21.83 8.25 17.80
C ILE A 406 21.44 8.84 19.16
N MET A 407 20.50 8.17 19.83
CA MET A 407 19.99 8.48 21.15
C MET A 407 20.35 7.35 22.12
N PRO A 408 21.46 7.48 22.87
CA PRO A 408 21.84 6.49 23.85
C PRO A 408 20.89 6.51 25.05
N TYR A 409 20.68 5.35 25.67
CA TYR A 409 19.91 5.20 26.88
C TYR A 409 20.51 4.13 27.80
N ASP A 410 20.26 4.29 29.10
CA ASP A 410 20.71 3.34 30.12
C ASP A 410 19.81 2.10 30.11
N ILE A 411 20.41 0.92 29.94
CA ILE A 411 19.70 -0.37 29.94
C ILE A 411 19.87 -1.12 31.28
N GLY A 412 20.62 -0.54 32.22
CA GLY A 412 21.00 -1.20 33.47
C GLY A 412 22.01 -2.33 33.28
N PRO A 413 22.38 -3.04 34.36
CA PRO A 413 23.27 -4.20 34.28
C PRO A 413 22.60 -5.30 33.46
N SER A 414 23.31 -5.78 32.42
CA SER A 414 22.80 -6.76 31.47
C SER A 414 23.87 -7.81 31.19
N PHE A 415 23.48 -9.06 30.96
CA PHE A 415 24.40 -10.17 30.74
C PHE A 415 23.98 -10.99 29.52
N LEU A 416 24.97 -11.47 28.76
CA LEU A 416 24.80 -12.40 27.65
C LEU A 416 25.14 -13.81 28.13
N ILE A 417 24.27 -14.77 27.88
CA ILE A 417 24.52 -16.17 28.23
C ILE A 417 25.53 -16.76 27.23
N GLU A 418 26.65 -17.31 27.73
CA GLU A 418 27.64 -18.02 26.91
C GLU A 418 27.40 -19.53 26.91
N GLU A 419 27.17 -20.11 28.10
CA GLU A 419 26.93 -21.54 28.27
C GLU A 419 26.00 -21.77 29.47
N GLN A 420 25.03 -22.67 29.33
CA GLN A 420 24.17 -23.13 30.42
C GLN A 420 24.02 -24.65 30.31
N MET A 421 24.27 -25.34 31.41
CA MET A 421 24.21 -26.78 31.50
C MET A 421 23.53 -27.21 32.80
N MET A 422 22.64 -28.19 32.70
CA MET A 422 22.08 -28.91 33.83
C MET A 422 22.20 -30.40 33.56
N SER A 423 22.73 -31.14 34.52
CA SER A 423 22.86 -32.60 34.43
C SER A 423 22.70 -33.26 35.79
N PHE A 424 22.45 -34.56 35.80
CA PHE A 424 22.45 -35.34 37.03
C PHE A 424 23.05 -36.72 36.83
N HIS A 425 23.47 -37.35 37.93
CA HIS A 425 24.02 -38.71 37.92
C HIS A 425 22.95 -39.71 38.39
N LEU A 426 22.64 -40.70 37.55
CA LEU A 426 21.74 -41.80 37.89
C LEU A 426 22.41 -43.13 37.51
N GLY A 427 22.66 -44.00 38.50
CA GLY A 427 23.38 -45.25 38.28
C GLY A 427 24.85 -45.04 37.92
N SER A 428 25.29 -45.52 36.74
CA SER A 428 26.68 -45.43 36.26
C SER A 428 26.91 -44.39 35.14
N GLY A 429 25.94 -43.52 34.87
CA GLY A 429 26.00 -42.52 33.79
C GLY A 429 25.61 -41.12 34.24
N THR A 430 26.21 -40.12 33.58
CA THR A 430 25.79 -38.71 33.62
C THR A 430 24.70 -38.51 32.57
N HIS A 431 23.60 -37.87 32.96
CA HIS A 431 22.50 -37.54 32.07
C HIS A 431 22.43 -36.03 31.89
N ASP A 432 22.81 -35.55 30.70
CA ASP A 432 22.72 -34.15 30.33
C ASP A 432 21.30 -33.82 29.89
N LEU A 433 20.74 -32.73 30.41
CA LEU A 433 19.40 -32.27 30.08
C LEU A 433 19.42 -31.34 28.87
N ILE A 434 18.31 -31.32 28.13
CA ILE A 434 18.14 -30.48 26.94
C ILE A 434 17.51 -29.15 27.37
N GLN A 435 18.26 -28.06 27.23
CA GLN A 435 17.74 -26.70 27.49
C GLN A 435 16.51 -26.41 26.61
N GLY A 436 15.49 -25.77 27.18
CA GLY A 436 14.24 -25.43 26.49
C GLY A 436 13.21 -26.55 26.41
N THR A 437 13.62 -27.80 26.67
CA THR A 437 12.74 -28.97 26.67
C THR A 437 12.65 -29.58 28.07
N ASP A 438 13.80 -29.76 28.72
CA ASP A 438 13.91 -30.36 30.04
C ASP A 438 14.05 -29.31 31.14
N TYR A 439 14.74 -28.20 30.86
CA TYR A 439 14.98 -27.12 31.82
C TYR A 439 15.25 -25.76 31.16
N ALA A 440 15.12 -24.67 31.93
CA ALA A 440 15.62 -23.34 31.61
C ALA A 440 16.03 -22.58 32.88
N PHE A 441 17.12 -21.82 32.81
CA PHE A 441 17.51 -20.91 33.89
C PHE A 441 16.60 -19.69 33.92
N LEU A 442 16.28 -19.23 35.12
CA LEU A 442 15.63 -17.94 35.39
C LEU A 442 16.56 -16.94 36.09
N THR A 443 17.85 -17.28 36.29
CA THR A 443 18.89 -16.35 36.81
C THR A 443 20.16 -16.21 35.96
N SER A 444 20.64 -14.96 35.79
CA SER A 444 21.66 -14.59 34.80
C SER A 444 23.02 -14.33 35.43
N GLY A 445 23.46 -15.27 36.28
CA GLY A 445 24.75 -15.23 36.96
C GLY A 445 25.73 -16.28 36.46
N ASN A 446 27.01 -16.07 36.78
CA ASN A 446 28.01 -17.14 36.73
C ASN A 446 27.73 -18.08 37.90
N ILE A 447 27.24 -19.28 37.60
CA ILE A 447 26.78 -20.27 38.56
C ILE A 447 27.56 -21.54 38.30
N SER A 448 28.08 -22.15 39.37
CA SER A 448 28.62 -23.51 39.34
C SER A 448 28.30 -24.14 40.68
N GLU A 449 27.17 -24.85 40.72
CA GLU A 449 26.64 -25.43 41.95
C GLU A 449 26.26 -26.89 41.73
N SER A 450 26.45 -27.69 42.77
CA SER A 450 25.97 -29.07 42.81
C SER A 450 25.40 -29.41 44.19
N GLY A 451 24.36 -30.24 44.21
CA GLY A 451 23.67 -30.58 45.44
C GLY A 451 22.51 -31.53 45.24
N VAL A 452 22.02 -32.08 46.36
CA VAL A 452 20.82 -32.92 46.37
C VAL A 452 19.55 -32.07 46.32
N VAL A 453 18.47 -32.64 45.80
CA VAL A 453 17.18 -31.97 45.68
C VAL A 453 16.28 -32.29 46.87
N TYR A 454 15.70 -31.27 47.49
CA TYR A 454 14.67 -31.39 48.51
C TYR A 454 13.32 -30.95 47.95
N ASP A 455 12.31 -31.83 47.97
CA ASP A 455 10.96 -31.51 47.52
C ASP A 455 10.21 -30.73 48.62
N ALA A 456 10.07 -29.42 48.44
CA ALA A 456 9.32 -28.52 49.32
C ALA A 456 7.86 -28.36 48.89
N THR A 457 7.39 -29.09 47.88
CA THR A 457 6.01 -28.97 47.35
C THR A 457 4.92 -29.24 48.39
N LYS A 458 5.23 -29.97 49.46
CA LYS A 458 4.29 -30.28 50.55
C LYS A 458 4.49 -29.42 51.80
N ASP A 459 5.48 -28.53 51.78
CA ASP A 459 5.74 -27.63 52.91
C ASP A 459 4.71 -26.48 52.92
N ASP A 460 4.41 -25.98 54.11
CA ASP A 460 3.61 -24.75 54.24
C ASP A 460 4.51 -23.54 53.94
N LEU A 461 4.42 -23.06 52.69
CA LEU A 461 5.24 -21.94 52.20
C LEU A 461 4.99 -20.62 52.95
N PHE A 462 3.90 -20.50 53.72
CA PHE A 462 3.56 -19.30 54.48
C PHE A 462 4.04 -19.34 55.93
N ASN A 463 4.39 -20.51 56.47
CA ASN A 463 4.74 -20.67 57.88
C ASN A 463 5.86 -21.71 58.07
N ILE A 464 7.07 -21.33 57.68
CA ILE A 464 8.26 -22.18 57.73
C ILE A 464 8.77 -22.28 59.18
N VAL A 465 8.69 -23.46 59.78
CA VAL A 465 9.26 -23.75 61.11
C VAL A 465 10.54 -24.57 60.96
N GLY A 466 11.69 -23.91 61.13
CA GLY A 466 13.02 -24.52 61.03
C GLY A 466 13.58 -24.56 59.60
N PHE A 467 14.86 -24.21 59.47
CA PHE A 467 15.53 -24.01 58.17
C PHE A 467 16.58 -25.07 57.82
N ASP A 468 16.91 -25.96 58.75
CA ASP A 468 18.01 -26.93 58.61
C ASP A 468 17.86 -27.87 57.40
N ARG A 469 16.62 -28.15 57.00
CA ARG A 469 16.29 -29.02 55.86
C ARG A 469 16.62 -28.41 54.49
N TYR A 470 16.84 -27.09 54.41
CA TYR A 470 17.11 -26.39 53.15
C TYR A 470 18.61 -26.13 52.91
N ILE A 471 19.44 -26.27 53.95
CA ILE A 471 20.87 -25.93 53.90
C ILE A 471 21.61 -26.84 52.90
N ASP A 472 22.36 -26.21 51.99
CA ASP A 472 23.19 -26.85 50.95
C ASP A 472 22.42 -27.79 50.00
N ARG A 473 21.15 -27.49 49.72
CA ARG A 473 20.28 -28.26 48.81
C ARG A 473 19.63 -27.40 47.74
N PHE A 474 19.24 -28.03 46.63
CA PHE A 474 18.31 -27.45 45.66
C PHE A 474 16.88 -27.67 46.15
N ILE A 475 16.05 -26.63 46.12
CA ILE A 475 14.69 -26.69 46.66
C ILE A 475 13.69 -26.78 45.52
N LEU A 476 12.98 -27.90 45.43
CA LEU A 476 12.01 -28.15 44.36
C LEU A 476 10.60 -27.75 44.77
N ILE A 477 9.91 -26.98 43.93
CA ILE A 477 8.55 -26.46 44.16
C ILE A 477 7.69 -26.64 42.91
N GLU A 478 6.53 -27.28 43.03
CA GLU A 478 5.57 -27.31 41.94
C GLU A 478 4.73 -26.03 41.85
N GLN A 479 4.88 -25.28 40.76
CA GLN A 479 4.19 -24.00 40.55
C GLN A 479 2.67 -24.13 40.47
N MET A 480 2.13 -25.33 40.22
CA MET A 480 0.69 -25.55 40.08
C MET A 480 -0.09 -25.42 41.40
N TYR A 481 0.59 -25.54 42.55
CA TYR A 481 -0.08 -25.49 43.86
C TYR A 481 -0.03 -24.12 44.54
N TYR A 482 0.76 -23.18 44.01
CA TYR A 482 1.04 -21.91 44.68
C TYR A 482 1.00 -20.73 43.69
N SER A 483 0.56 -19.56 44.16
CA SER A 483 0.64 -18.32 43.38
C SER A 483 2.09 -17.82 43.29
N ASP A 484 2.43 -17.11 42.21
CA ASP A 484 3.78 -16.56 41.99
C ASP A 484 4.27 -15.69 43.16
N ALA A 485 3.39 -14.89 43.76
CA ALA A 485 3.70 -14.08 44.95
C ALA A 485 4.03 -14.92 46.20
N ALA A 486 3.42 -16.11 46.34
CA ALA A 486 3.68 -17.01 47.46
C ALA A 486 5.02 -17.74 47.29
N ILE A 487 5.34 -18.14 46.05
CA ILE A 487 6.63 -18.72 45.69
C ILE A 487 7.74 -17.70 45.95
N GLN A 488 7.57 -16.47 45.47
CA GLN A 488 8.55 -15.40 45.68
C GLN A 488 8.78 -15.13 47.18
N HIS A 489 7.72 -14.98 47.97
CA HIS A 489 7.83 -14.79 49.42
C HIS A 489 8.58 -15.95 50.10
N PHE A 490 8.32 -17.18 49.68
CA PHE A 490 9.01 -18.36 50.19
C PHE A 490 10.52 -18.33 49.86
N ILE A 491 10.87 -18.06 48.60
CA ILE A 491 12.26 -17.94 48.14
C ILE A 491 13.02 -16.88 48.95
N GLU A 492 12.44 -15.68 49.10
CA GLU A 492 13.02 -14.61 49.90
C GLU A 492 13.23 -15.02 51.37
N THR A 493 12.25 -15.74 51.95
CA THR A 493 12.29 -16.19 53.35
C THR A 493 13.35 -17.26 53.58
N ILE A 494 13.48 -18.26 52.69
CA ILE A 494 14.49 -19.32 52.84
C ILE A 494 15.89 -18.79 52.58
N THR A 495 16.11 -17.96 51.57
CA THR A 495 17.42 -17.41 51.24
C THR A 495 17.93 -16.51 52.37
N SER A 496 17.04 -15.76 53.03
CA SER A 496 17.42 -14.88 54.15
C SER A 496 17.84 -15.64 55.41
N ASN A 497 17.45 -16.92 55.55
CA ASN A 497 17.61 -17.69 56.79
C ASN A 497 18.43 -18.99 56.64
N ALA A 498 18.65 -19.48 55.42
CA ALA A 498 19.47 -20.64 55.10
C ALA A 498 20.24 -20.45 53.78
N ARG A 499 21.45 -21.02 53.73
CA ARG A 499 22.22 -21.08 52.49
C ARG A 499 21.73 -22.23 51.63
N ILE A 500 20.91 -21.93 50.64
CA ILE A 500 20.43 -22.90 49.64
C ILE A 500 21.36 -22.93 48.43
N LYS A 501 21.30 -24.00 47.63
CA LYS A 501 22.05 -24.13 46.36
C LYS A 501 21.30 -23.53 45.17
N GLY A 502 19.98 -23.48 45.26
CA GLY A 502 19.10 -22.93 44.25
C GLY A 502 17.66 -23.43 44.43
N VAL A 503 16.77 -22.94 43.60
CA VAL A 503 15.35 -23.26 43.57
C VAL A 503 15.00 -23.84 42.20
N ILE A 504 14.36 -25.00 42.20
CA ILE A 504 13.91 -25.71 41.01
C ILE A 504 12.38 -25.62 40.97
N LEU A 505 11.84 -24.86 40.02
CA LEU A 505 10.41 -24.70 39.83
C LEU A 505 9.91 -25.68 38.77
N VAL A 506 8.83 -26.40 39.06
CA VAL A 506 8.21 -27.27 38.05
C VAL A 506 7.23 -26.47 37.20
N ALA A 507 7.37 -26.54 35.88
CA ALA A 507 6.50 -25.86 34.93
C ALA A 507 5.02 -26.25 35.09
N ARG A 508 4.12 -25.29 34.91
CA ARG A 508 2.66 -25.53 34.89
C ARG A 508 2.27 -26.38 33.66
N VAL A 509 1.13 -27.05 33.73
CA VAL A 509 0.59 -27.82 32.60
C VAL A 509 0.43 -26.90 31.38
N ASN A 510 1.04 -27.27 30.24
CA ASN A 510 1.09 -26.49 28.99
C ASN A 510 1.90 -25.18 29.03
N GLN A 511 2.73 -24.95 30.04
CA GLN A 511 3.67 -23.81 30.05
C GLN A 511 4.87 -24.13 29.15
N SER A 512 5.14 -23.28 28.16
CA SER A 512 6.36 -23.38 27.38
C SER A 512 7.57 -23.02 28.25
N ILE A 513 8.62 -23.83 28.18
CA ILE A 513 9.89 -23.55 28.85
C ILE A 513 10.60 -22.46 28.03
N PRO A 514 10.89 -21.28 28.61
CA PRO A 514 11.48 -20.17 27.88
C PRO A 514 12.90 -20.53 27.42
N ASN A 515 13.22 -20.21 26.15
CA ASN A 515 14.50 -20.60 25.56
C ASN A 515 15.61 -19.57 25.73
N ILE A 516 15.28 -18.28 25.89
CA ILE A 516 16.25 -17.22 26.07
C ILE A 516 15.56 -16.12 26.86
N VAL A 517 16.18 -15.70 27.96
CA VAL A 517 16.09 -14.41 28.67
C VAL A 517 15.93 -14.67 30.15
N VAL A 518 16.86 -14.08 30.87
CA VAL A 518 17.05 -14.30 32.28
C VAL A 518 17.32 -12.97 32.94
N ASP A 519 16.62 -12.68 34.04
CA ASP A 519 16.71 -11.38 34.71
C ASP A 519 18.02 -11.27 35.52
N ALA A 520 18.54 -10.04 35.66
CA ALA A 520 19.82 -9.75 36.31
C ALA A 520 19.75 -9.72 37.85
N ASP A 521 18.56 -9.90 38.43
CA ASP A 521 18.27 -9.37 39.76
C ASP A 521 18.06 -10.42 40.87
N ASP A 522 18.33 -11.70 40.62
CA ASP A 522 18.26 -12.71 41.67
C ASP A 522 19.67 -13.25 42.00
N GLU A 523 20.14 -12.99 43.22
CA GLU A 523 21.34 -13.61 43.80
C GLU A 523 21.19 -15.15 43.94
N ASN A 524 19.97 -15.68 43.77
CA ASN A 524 19.64 -17.09 43.95
C ASN A 524 19.50 -17.82 42.63
N VAL A 525 20.12 -18.99 42.48
CA VAL A 525 19.93 -19.85 41.30
C VAL A 525 18.47 -20.29 41.21
N VAL A 526 17.71 -19.80 40.24
CA VAL A 526 16.34 -20.25 39.95
C VAL A 526 16.30 -20.94 38.60
N ILE A 527 15.75 -22.14 38.54
CA ILE A 527 15.66 -22.99 37.34
C ILE A 527 14.23 -23.49 37.20
N VAL A 528 13.68 -23.48 36.00
CA VAL A 528 12.41 -24.15 35.67
C VAL A 528 12.72 -25.49 35.01
N VAL A 529 12.02 -26.55 35.42
CA VAL A 529 12.14 -27.90 34.84
C VAL A 529 10.78 -28.42 34.34
N SER A 530 10.83 -29.35 33.40
CA SER A 530 9.64 -30.05 32.91
C SER A 530 9.02 -30.97 33.99
N GLN A 531 7.77 -31.36 33.78
CA GLN A 531 7.09 -32.27 34.72
C GLN A 531 7.76 -33.64 34.76
N GLU A 532 8.24 -34.11 33.62
CA GLU A 532 8.97 -35.36 33.45
C GLU A 532 10.25 -35.38 34.28
N ILE A 533 11.05 -34.31 34.21
CA ILE A 533 12.27 -34.18 35.02
C ILE A 533 11.94 -34.08 36.50
N SER A 534 10.90 -33.33 36.87
CA SER A 534 10.50 -33.21 38.28
C SER A 534 10.17 -34.56 38.92
N GLN A 535 9.56 -35.47 38.18
CA GLN A 535 9.23 -36.81 38.67
C GLN A 535 10.51 -37.62 38.94
N VAL A 536 11.50 -37.56 38.05
CA VAL A 536 12.80 -38.22 38.23
C VAL A 536 13.53 -37.69 39.47
N LEU A 537 13.53 -36.38 39.68
CA LEU A 537 14.15 -35.75 40.85
C LEU A 537 13.46 -36.13 42.17
N LYS A 538 12.13 -36.32 42.16
CA LYS A 538 11.35 -36.72 43.36
C LYS A 538 11.52 -38.19 43.72
N GLU A 539 11.62 -39.06 42.71
CA GLU A 539 11.76 -40.51 42.91
C GLU A 539 13.16 -40.91 43.44
N ASN A 540 14.17 -40.04 43.26
CA ASN A 540 15.57 -40.32 43.61
C ASN A 540 16.13 -39.26 44.59
N GLN A 541 15.86 -39.40 45.88
CA GLN A 541 16.19 -38.38 46.90
C GLN A 541 17.70 -38.15 47.13
N ASP A 542 18.56 -39.10 46.76
CA ASP A 542 20.03 -39.00 46.89
C ASP A 542 20.71 -38.49 45.59
N LEU A 543 19.93 -38.14 44.57
CA LEU A 543 20.43 -37.71 43.27
C LEU A 543 21.04 -36.31 43.36
N VAL A 544 22.27 -36.19 42.87
CA VAL A 544 23.01 -34.92 42.81
C VAL A 544 22.78 -34.28 41.46
N VAL A 545 22.29 -33.05 41.48
CA VAL A 545 22.13 -32.20 40.30
C VAL A 545 23.35 -31.30 40.18
N TYR A 546 23.84 -31.15 38.96
CA TYR A 546 24.92 -30.24 38.57
C TYR A 546 24.34 -29.14 37.70
N VAL A 547 24.72 -27.91 38.02
CA VAL A 547 24.21 -26.70 37.36
C VAL A 547 25.40 -25.78 37.10
N ASP A 548 25.66 -25.53 35.82
CA ASP A 548 26.68 -24.57 35.38
C ASP A 548 26.03 -23.52 34.46
N SER A 549 26.31 -22.24 34.72
CA SER A 549 25.91 -21.11 33.89
C SER A 549 27.07 -20.15 33.78
N ILE A 550 27.49 -19.83 32.56
CA ILE A 550 28.53 -18.85 32.26
C ILE A 550 27.85 -17.70 31.51
N VAL A 551 27.99 -16.50 32.06
CA VAL A 551 27.46 -15.27 31.49
C VAL A 551 28.56 -14.23 31.33
N LYS A 552 28.44 -13.45 30.26
CA LYS A 552 29.32 -12.33 29.93
C LYS A 552 28.60 -11.01 30.19
N PRO A 553 29.20 -10.07 30.95
CA PRO A 553 28.60 -8.76 31.16
C PRO A 553 28.53 -7.96 29.85
N LEU A 554 27.41 -7.28 29.64
CA LEU A 554 27.17 -6.35 28.53
C LEU A 554 27.35 -4.90 29.00
N ALA A 555 27.57 -3.99 28.05
CA ALA A 555 27.57 -2.56 28.36
C ALA A 555 26.17 -2.12 28.77
N SER A 556 26.07 -1.23 29.75
CA SER A 556 24.78 -0.69 30.24
C SER A 556 24.24 0.44 29.36
N THR A 557 24.48 0.39 28.05
CA THR A 557 24.00 1.43 27.12
C THR A 557 23.40 0.81 25.86
N GLY A 558 22.16 1.17 25.56
CA GLY A 558 21.49 0.91 24.28
C GLY A 558 21.45 2.17 23.39
N TYR A 559 21.19 2.00 22.10
CA TYR A 559 21.30 3.04 21.06
C TYR A 559 20.10 3.07 20.12
N ASN A 560 19.07 3.84 20.44
CA ASN A 560 18.02 4.08 19.44
C ASN A 560 18.54 5.04 18.36
N ILE A 561 18.15 4.82 17.10
CA ILE A 561 18.48 5.74 16.00
C ILE A 561 17.19 6.38 15.50
N ILE A 562 17.12 7.70 15.51
CA ILE A 562 15.94 8.44 15.10
C ILE A 562 16.29 9.67 14.26
N GLY A 563 15.58 9.84 13.15
CA GLY A 563 15.76 10.96 12.25
C GLY A 563 14.51 11.25 11.44
N ILE A 564 14.46 12.44 10.86
CA ILE A 564 13.31 12.92 10.08
C ILE A 564 13.72 13.23 8.65
N HIS A 565 13.00 12.64 7.70
CA HIS A 565 12.97 13.09 6.32
C HIS A 565 11.83 14.11 6.19
N ARG A 566 12.16 15.36 5.86
CA ARG A 566 11.21 16.47 5.89
C ARG A 566 10.30 16.46 4.67
N GLY A 567 9.01 16.60 4.90
CA GLY A 567 8.02 16.76 3.84
C GLY A 567 8.15 18.12 3.13
N GLU A 568 7.82 18.14 1.84
CA GLU A 568 7.93 19.33 0.99
C GLU A 568 6.72 20.28 1.07
N ASP A 569 5.58 19.82 1.61
CA ASP A 569 4.34 20.59 1.61
C ASP A 569 4.33 21.68 2.71
N PRO A 570 4.00 22.94 2.39
CA PRO A 570 4.01 24.03 3.37
C PRO A 570 2.99 23.90 4.51
N HIS A 571 1.92 23.12 4.32
CA HIS A 571 0.81 23.00 5.26
C HIS A 571 0.90 21.72 6.09
N ILE A 572 1.27 20.60 5.45
CA ILE A 572 1.32 19.28 6.08
C ILE A 572 2.72 18.71 6.24
N GLY A 573 3.77 19.40 5.76
CA GLY A 573 5.16 18.96 5.89
C GLY A 573 5.66 18.91 7.32
N GLU A 574 5.07 19.67 8.24
CA GLU A 574 5.34 19.60 9.68
C GLU A 574 4.66 18.39 10.35
N GLU A 575 3.69 17.77 9.71
CA GLU A 575 3.07 16.53 10.20
C GLU A 575 3.94 15.32 9.84
N ALA A 576 3.97 14.32 10.72
CA ALA A 576 4.88 13.19 10.60
C ALA A 576 4.19 11.83 10.70
N ILE A 577 4.67 10.89 9.89
CA ILE A 577 4.45 9.45 10.04
C ILE A 577 5.70 8.88 10.71
N VAL A 578 5.56 8.17 11.82
CA VAL A 578 6.69 7.48 12.47
C VAL A 578 6.71 6.04 12.01
N VAL A 579 7.84 5.55 11.49
CA VAL A 579 8.04 4.15 11.12
C VAL A 579 9.07 3.55 12.08
N GLY A 580 8.60 2.66 12.95
CA GLY A 580 9.41 1.92 13.91
C GLY A 580 9.96 0.65 13.29
N MET A 581 11.27 0.44 13.36
CA MET A 581 11.97 -0.69 12.77
C MET A 581 12.91 -1.30 13.82
N ASN A 582 13.11 -2.62 13.77
CA ASN A 582 14.11 -3.30 14.58
C ASN A 582 15.46 -3.37 13.85
N TYR A 583 16.55 -3.49 14.61
CA TYR A 583 17.88 -3.76 14.05
C TYR A 583 18.71 -4.80 14.83
N ASN A 584 18.21 -5.29 15.97
CA ASN A 584 18.86 -6.37 16.71
C ASN A 584 18.47 -7.73 16.14
N TYR A 585 19.44 -8.65 16.06
CA TYR A 585 19.22 -10.00 15.54
C TYR A 585 20.25 -11.00 16.09
N LEU A 586 19.85 -12.28 16.16
CA LEU A 586 20.67 -13.39 16.67
C LEU A 586 21.17 -14.33 15.57
N ASP A 587 20.64 -14.23 14.36
CA ASP A 587 20.91 -15.18 13.29
C ASP A 587 20.96 -14.51 11.90
N GLN A 588 21.10 -15.33 10.86
CA GLN A 588 21.13 -14.86 9.49
C GLN A 588 19.78 -14.27 9.05
N GLU A 589 18.65 -14.81 9.53
CA GLU A 589 17.32 -14.36 9.11
C GLU A 589 17.02 -12.94 9.62
N GLY A 590 17.29 -12.66 10.90
CA GLY A 590 17.13 -11.31 11.44
C GLY A 590 18.07 -10.29 10.80
N ARG A 591 19.21 -10.73 10.25
CA ARG A 591 20.10 -9.87 9.46
C ARG A 591 19.49 -9.47 8.12
N GLU A 592 18.76 -10.38 7.46
CA GLU A 592 18.01 -10.05 6.24
C GLU A 592 16.84 -9.11 6.55
N VAL A 593 16.18 -9.26 7.70
CA VAL A 593 15.16 -8.30 8.19
C VAL A 593 15.75 -6.88 8.32
N LEU A 594 16.95 -6.73 8.90
CA LEU A 594 17.60 -5.42 8.98
C LEU A 594 17.87 -4.83 7.58
N LYS A 595 18.38 -5.63 6.65
CA LYS A 595 18.61 -5.17 5.26
C LYS A 595 17.30 -4.75 4.58
N PHE A 596 16.21 -5.47 4.84
CA PHE A 596 14.87 -5.12 4.38
C PHE A 596 14.42 -3.78 4.98
N ASN A 597 14.55 -3.58 6.30
CA ASN A 597 14.19 -2.32 6.96
C ASN A 597 14.97 -1.12 6.41
N MET A 598 16.28 -1.29 6.21
CA MET A 598 17.12 -0.27 5.57
C MET A 598 16.67 0.03 4.13
N LYS A 599 16.29 -1.00 3.36
CA LYS A 599 15.79 -0.81 1.99
C LYS A 599 14.42 -0.14 1.96
N LEU A 600 13.53 -0.52 2.86
CA LEU A 600 12.23 0.12 3.01
C LEU A 600 12.39 1.61 3.34
N MET A 601 13.29 1.96 4.24
CA MET A 601 13.64 3.36 4.53
C MET A 601 14.15 4.11 3.29
N GLU A 602 15.10 3.53 2.55
CA GLU A 602 15.62 4.12 1.30
C GLU A 602 14.47 4.38 0.31
N ARG A 603 13.62 3.37 0.06
CA ARG A 603 12.50 3.48 -0.89
C ARG A 603 11.46 4.51 -0.46
N LEU A 604 11.20 4.63 0.85
CA LEU A 604 10.31 5.66 1.39
C LEU A 604 10.88 7.08 1.19
N CYS A 605 12.22 7.25 1.22
CA CYS A 605 12.86 8.54 0.92
C CYS A 605 12.91 8.85 -0.59
N GLU A 606 12.93 7.84 -1.45
CA GLU A 606 12.93 7.99 -2.92
C GLU A 606 11.55 8.33 -3.50
N MET A 607 10.48 8.27 -2.69
CA MET A 607 9.12 8.54 -3.15
C MET A 607 8.98 9.96 -3.69
N ALA A 608 8.54 10.08 -4.94
CA ALA A 608 8.33 11.38 -5.57
C ALA A 608 7.14 12.11 -4.92
N GLY A 609 7.32 13.39 -4.58
CA GLY A 609 6.25 14.24 -4.05
C GLY A 609 5.88 13.97 -2.59
N GLN A 610 6.87 13.65 -1.75
CA GLN A 610 6.64 13.44 -0.32
C GLN A 610 6.16 14.72 0.38
N LYS A 611 4.85 14.83 0.62
CA LYS A 611 4.25 16.01 1.25
C LYS A 611 4.46 16.08 2.75
N ARG A 612 4.28 14.96 3.47
CA ARG A 612 4.43 14.87 4.93
C ARG A 612 5.82 14.38 5.31
N SER A 613 6.28 14.74 6.51
CA SER A 613 7.53 14.22 7.04
C SER A 613 7.41 12.73 7.39
N ILE A 614 8.49 11.98 7.25
CA ILE A 614 8.61 10.61 7.77
C ILE A 614 9.72 10.60 8.81
N ILE A 615 9.39 10.16 10.02
CA ILE A 615 10.35 9.92 11.09
C ILE A 615 10.69 8.43 11.06
N PHE A 616 11.95 8.11 10.80
CA PHE A 616 12.46 6.75 10.89
C PHE A 616 13.00 6.54 12.29
N LEU A 617 12.55 5.48 12.95
CA LEU A 617 12.92 5.09 14.29
C LEU A 617 13.42 3.64 14.29
N PHE A 618 14.73 3.46 14.33
CA PHE A 618 15.33 2.15 14.61
C PHE A 618 15.46 1.98 16.12
N VAL A 619 14.73 1.00 16.65
CA VAL A 619 14.65 0.73 18.09
C VAL A 619 15.66 -0.34 18.47
N ASP A 620 16.43 -0.09 19.52
CA ASP A 620 17.35 -1.06 20.13
C ASP A 620 16.60 -1.93 21.15
N GLY A 621 17.16 -3.09 21.49
CA GLY A 621 16.62 -4.00 22.49
C GLY A 621 15.32 -4.69 22.11
N THR A 622 14.97 -4.78 20.83
CA THR A 622 13.69 -5.38 20.38
C THR A 622 13.57 -6.88 20.65
N ILE A 623 14.68 -7.54 21.00
CA ILE A 623 14.71 -8.97 21.38
C ILE A 623 14.14 -9.16 22.81
N ASN A 624 14.19 -8.14 23.66
CA ASN A 624 13.76 -8.23 25.06
C ASN A 624 12.87 -7.05 25.46
N GLU A 625 11.64 -7.36 25.86
CA GLU A 625 10.63 -6.40 26.25
C GLU A 625 11.09 -5.41 27.34
N LYS A 626 11.85 -5.88 28.35
CA LYS A 626 12.32 -5.04 29.47
C LYS A 626 13.32 -3.97 29.01
N GLN A 627 14.18 -4.31 28.05
CA GLN A 627 15.25 -3.46 27.54
C GLN A 627 14.86 -2.75 26.22
N HIS A 628 13.62 -2.96 25.78
CA HIS A 628 13.12 -2.43 24.53
C HIS A 628 13.19 -0.89 24.54
N GLY A 629 13.95 -0.33 23.61
CA GLY A 629 14.26 1.10 23.55
C GLY A 629 13.05 2.00 23.36
N ILE A 630 11.90 1.46 22.95
CA ILE A 630 10.64 2.19 22.82
C ILE A 630 10.17 2.72 24.18
N HIS A 631 10.45 2.01 25.28
CA HIS A 631 10.10 2.45 26.62
C HIS A 631 10.84 3.72 27.03
N TYR A 632 12.07 3.89 26.56
CA TYR A 632 12.85 5.10 26.74
C TYR A 632 12.36 6.23 25.83
N ILE A 633 12.22 5.97 24.52
CA ILE A 633 11.79 6.98 23.55
C ILE A 633 10.38 7.50 23.83
N ALA A 634 9.47 6.64 24.28
CA ALA A 634 8.12 7.06 24.65
C ALA A 634 8.09 8.02 25.86
N ARG A 635 9.09 7.98 26.75
CA ARG A 635 9.18 8.89 27.90
C ARG A 635 9.57 10.31 27.51
N ASP A 636 10.34 10.52 26.45
CA ASP A 636 10.69 11.84 25.91
C ASP A 636 10.83 11.79 24.38
N PHE A 637 9.70 11.71 23.69
CA PHE A 637 9.72 11.61 22.23
C PHE A 637 10.22 12.93 21.63
N PRO A 638 11.28 12.94 20.78
CA PRO A 638 11.94 14.15 20.31
C PRO A 638 11.19 14.87 19.18
N TYR A 639 9.86 14.78 19.16
CA TYR A 639 8.97 15.47 18.24
C TYR A 639 7.63 15.71 18.91
N SER A 640 6.89 16.75 18.49
CA SER A 640 5.59 17.06 19.10
C SER A 640 4.58 15.94 18.79
N PRO A 641 4.02 15.24 19.79
CA PRO A 641 3.07 14.14 19.55
C PRO A 641 1.81 14.58 18.79
N GLN A 642 1.43 15.86 18.90
CA GLN A 642 0.27 16.41 18.19
C GLN A 642 0.48 16.53 16.67
N LYS A 643 1.75 16.61 16.24
CA LYS A 643 2.13 16.63 14.82
C LYS A 643 2.31 15.23 14.25
N ILE A 644 2.27 14.19 15.08
CA ILE A 644 2.41 12.81 14.64
C ILE A 644 1.03 12.28 14.29
N GLN A 645 0.85 11.88 13.03
CA GLN A 645 -0.42 11.34 12.57
C GLN A 645 -0.57 9.87 12.93
N ILE A 646 0.52 9.12 12.88
CA ILE A 646 0.52 7.68 13.16
C ILE A 646 1.94 7.18 13.46
N TYR A 647 2.02 6.12 14.26
CA TYR A 647 3.18 5.25 14.42
C TYR A 647 2.88 3.88 13.79
N ILE A 648 3.70 3.49 12.81
CA ILE A 648 3.67 2.17 12.18
C ILE A 648 4.79 1.35 12.82
N ASP A 649 4.43 0.41 13.67
CA ASP A 649 5.35 -0.48 14.36
C ASP A 649 5.66 -1.70 13.49
N LEU A 650 6.88 -1.76 12.98
CA LEU A 650 7.44 -2.90 12.25
C LEU A 650 8.46 -3.67 13.09
N THR A 651 8.63 -3.36 14.39
CA THR A 651 9.64 -3.98 15.25
C THR A 651 9.38 -5.47 15.49
N SER A 652 8.13 -5.90 15.27
CA SER A 652 7.68 -7.29 15.35
C SER A 652 7.90 -8.10 14.06
N ILE A 653 8.47 -7.48 13.01
CA ILE A 653 8.96 -8.21 11.84
C ILE A 653 10.27 -8.88 12.23
N THR A 654 10.27 -10.21 12.34
CA THR A 654 11.41 -11.01 12.83
C THR A 654 11.82 -12.12 11.87
N HIS A 655 10.99 -12.40 10.85
CA HIS A 655 11.17 -13.51 9.93
C HIS A 655 11.16 -13.02 8.48
N GLU A 656 12.16 -13.45 7.71
CA GLU A 656 12.24 -13.16 6.27
C GLU A 656 11.15 -13.93 5.51
N HIS A 657 10.97 -15.19 5.91
CA HIS A 657 9.99 -16.11 5.36
C HIS A 657 8.97 -16.45 6.43
N PHE A 658 7.69 -16.17 6.15
CA PHE A 658 6.63 -16.30 7.14
C PHE A 658 5.39 -16.98 6.58
N GLY A 659 4.60 -17.55 7.49
CA GLY A 659 3.31 -18.16 7.19
C GLY A 659 2.17 -17.16 7.41
N GLU A 660 2.24 -16.39 8.50
CA GLU A 660 1.20 -15.47 8.96
C GLU A 660 1.75 -14.09 9.31
N ILE A 661 0.88 -13.07 9.23
CA ILE A 661 1.17 -11.70 9.64
C ILE A 661 0.44 -11.40 10.94
N GLU A 662 1.16 -10.92 11.95
CA GLU A 662 0.56 -10.21 13.07
C GLU A 662 0.15 -8.82 12.61
N PHE A 663 -1.13 -8.51 12.68
CA PHE A 663 -1.62 -7.19 12.28
C PHE A 663 -2.69 -6.68 13.24
N SER A 664 -2.58 -5.40 13.62
CA SER A 664 -3.62 -4.73 14.39
C SER A 664 -3.70 -3.24 14.14
N THR A 665 -4.93 -2.74 14.12
CA THR A 665 -5.29 -1.31 14.01
C THR A 665 -6.11 -0.84 15.22
N ALA A 666 -6.14 -1.62 16.30
CA ALA A 666 -7.00 -1.38 17.46
C ALA A 666 -6.79 0.00 18.12
N GLN A 667 -5.57 0.55 18.03
CA GLN A 667 -5.20 1.87 18.55
C GLN A 667 -5.32 3.01 17.51
N THR A 668 -6.07 2.79 16.42
CA THR A 668 -6.38 3.80 15.39
C THR A 668 -7.86 4.18 15.42
N PRO A 669 -8.29 5.05 16.35
CA PRO A 669 -9.70 5.43 16.44
C PRO A 669 -10.12 6.26 15.21
N VAL A 670 -11.40 6.16 14.82
CA VAL A 670 -11.99 6.92 13.69
C VAL A 670 -11.80 8.44 13.85
N THR A 671 -11.69 8.93 15.08
CA THR A 671 -11.40 10.34 15.40
C THR A 671 -10.02 10.79 14.94
N ARG A 672 -9.09 9.85 14.70
CA ARG A 672 -7.77 10.05 14.10
C ARG A 672 -7.81 9.60 12.64
N GLN A 673 -8.47 10.40 11.80
CA GLN A 673 -8.84 10.04 10.41
C GLN A 673 -7.65 9.53 9.58
N PHE A 674 -6.48 10.16 9.67
CA PHE A 674 -5.29 9.72 8.96
C PHE A 674 -4.87 8.30 9.37
N ALA A 675 -4.73 8.06 10.67
CA ALA A 675 -4.31 6.75 11.19
C ALA A 675 -5.32 5.65 10.85
N TRP A 676 -6.62 5.97 10.99
CA TRP A 676 -7.70 5.06 10.66
C TRP A 676 -7.73 4.71 9.16
N SER A 677 -7.60 5.71 8.28
CA SER A 677 -7.54 5.52 6.83
C SER A 677 -6.35 4.65 6.42
N LEU A 678 -5.16 4.97 6.95
CA LEU A 678 -3.95 4.23 6.65
C LEU A 678 -4.06 2.78 7.10
N GLY A 679 -4.55 2.52 8.32
CA GLY A 679 -4.74 1.18 8.84
C GLY A 679 -5.77 0.37 8.05
N ARG A 680 -6.87 0.98 7.62
CA ARG A 680 -7.85 0.32 6.76
C ARG A 680 -7.29 -0.01 5.38
N LEU A 681 -6.50 0.89 4.79
CA LEU A 681 -5.88 0.64 3.49
C LEU A 681 -4.87 -0.50 3.57
N LEU A 682 -4.11 -0.57 4.67
CA LEU A 682 -3.20 -1.67 4.94
C LEU A 682 -3.93 -3.01 5.11
N ASP A 683 -4.95 -3.04 5.98
CA ASP A 683 -5.82 -4.21 6.22
C ASP A 683 -6.39 -4.75 4.89
N ASN A 684 -6.97 -3.86 4.08
CA ASN A 684 -7.52 -4.21 2.78
C ASN A 684 -6.47 -4.79 1.84
N LYS A 685 -5.26 -4.21 1.81
CA LYS A 685 -4.19 -4.64 0.91
C LYS A 685 -3.59 -5.99 1.32
N LEU A 686 -3.43 -6.21 2.61
CA LEU A 686 -2.98 -7.50 3.16
C LEU A 686 -3.99 -8.60 2.80
N ASN A 687 -5.29 -8.35 3.06
CA ASN A 687 -6.35 -9.30 2.70
C ASN A 687 -6.45 -9.54 1.19
N GLN A 688 -6.35 -8.50 0.36
CA GLN A 688 -6.36 -8.61 -1.11
C GLN A 688 -5.24 -9.50 -1.65
N ARG A 689 -4.06 -9.43 -1.04
CA ARG A 689 -2.88 -10.22 -1.42
C ARG A 689 -2.93 -11.63 -0.84
N GLY A 690 -3.94 -11.95 -0.03
CA GLY A 690 -4.15 -13.29 0.53
C GLY A 690 -3.27 -13.60 1.73
N PHE A 691 -2.76 -12.59 2.43
CA PHE A 691 -2.00 -12.81 3.66
C PHE A 691 -2.93 -13.34 4.76
N PRO A 692 -2.60 -14.47 5.39
CA PRO A 692 -3.32 -14.90 6.58
C PRO A 692 -2.90 -14.01 7.76
N ILE A 693 -3.90 -13.37 8.38
CA ILE A 693 -3.71 -12.38 9.43
C ILE A 693 -4.06 -12.99 10.78
N GLN A 694 -3.10 -12.94 11.72
CA GLN A 694 -3.33 -13.18 13.13
C GLN A 694 -3.58 -11.83 13.84
N LEU A 695 -4.75 -11.69 14.45
CA LEU A 695 -5.08 -10.51 15.25
C LEU A 695 -4.42 -10.60 16.62
N LEU A 696 -3.84 -9.48 17.07
CA LEU A 696 -3.27 -9.36 18.41
C LEU A 696 -4.36 -9.33 19.48
N GLU A 697 -4.11 -10.01 20.60
CA GLU A 697 -5.03 -10.01 21.73
C GLU A 697 -5.05 -8.64 22.42
N THR A 698 -6.25 -8.09 22.59
CA THR A 698 -6.45 -6.77 23.19
C THR A 698 -7.47 -6.82 24.33
N LYS A 699 -7.27 -5.94 25.32
CA LYS A 699 -8.24 -5.60 26.35
C LYS A 699 -8.73 -4.17 26.14
N TYR A 700 -10.01 -3.93 26.40
CA TYR A 700 -10.58 -2.60 26.35
C TYR A 700 -10.49 -1.95 27.74
N ILE A 701 -9.73 -0.86 27.85
CA ILE A 701 -9.43 -0.15 29.10
C ILE A 701 -9.66 1.34 28.85
N ASP A 702 -10.48 1.99 29.69
CA ASP A 702 -10.71 3.45 29.68
C ASP A 702 -11.03 4.06 28.29
N GLY A 703 -11.81 3.33 27.49
CA GLY A 703 -12.23 3.83 26.17
C GLY A 703 -11.23 3.56 25.03
N SER A 704 -10.17 2.80 25.27
CA SER A 704 -9.14 2.46 24.29
C SER A 704 -8.67 1.01 24.41
N TYR A 705 -7.99 0.51 23.37
CA TYR A 705 -7.46 -0.85 23.36
C TYR A 705 -6.03 -0.91 23.91
N TYR A 706 -5.77 -1.94 24.71
CA TYR A 706 -4.49 -2.27 25.30
C TYR A 706 -4.05 -3.66 24.83
N PHE A 707 -2.87 -3.78 24.22
CA PHE A 707 -2.30 -5.05 23.79
C PHE A 707 -1.78 -5.83 25.00
N VAL A 708 -2.22 -7.08 25.17
CA VAL A 708 -1.95 -7.84 26.41
C VAL A 708 -0.59 -8.53 26.40
N GLN A 709 -0.08 -8.85 25.21
CA GLN A 709 1.08 -9.72 25.04
C GLN A 709 2.41 -8.98 25.18
N ARG A 710 2.53 -7.75 24.65
CA ARG A 710 3.74 -6.93 24.67
C ARG A 710 3.43 -5.53 25.21
N GLU A 711 4.20 -5.05 26.17
CA GLU A 711 4.03 -3.70 26.73
C GLU A 711 4.51 -2.62 25.74
N SER A 712 5.55 -2.93 24.97
CA SER A 712 6.17 -2.10 23.92
C SER A 712 5.17 -1.64 22.87
N ASP A 713 4.28 -2.55 22.44
CA ASP A 713 3.16 -2.30 21.53
C ASP A 713 2.24 -1.14 22.01
N ASN A 714 2.20 -0.90 23.33
CA ASN A 714 1.37 0.14 23.94
C ASN A 714 2.12 1.44 24.21
N ALA A 715 3.46 1.46 24.10
CA ALA A 715 4.29 2.51 24.67
C ALA A 715 3.99 3.90 24.11
N LEU A 716 3.92 4.06 22.78
CA LEU A 716 3.66 5.38 22.17
C LEU A 716 2.19 5.81 22.28
N PHE A 717 1.23 4.89 22.20
CA PHE A 717 -0.18 5.23 22.33
C PHE A 717 -0.51 5.67 23.75
N TRP A 718 -0.17 4.86 24.76
CA TRP A 718 -0.56 5.14 26.14
C TRP A 718 0.29 6.22 26.80
N LYS A 719 1.58 6.36 26.45
CA LYS A 719 2.44 7.41 27.03
C LYS A 719 2.33 8.75 26.28
N ARG A 720 2.01 8.74 24.97
CA ARG A 720 2.05 9.94 24.12
C ARG A 720 0.78 10.23 23.32
N GLY A 721 -0.22 9.35 23.32
CA GLY A 721 -1.46 9.52 22.56
C GLY A 721 -1.27 9.40 21.05
N ILE A 722 -0.18 8.77 20.61
CA ILE A 722 0.16 8.58 19.20
C ILE A 722 -0.55 7.32 18.72
N PRO A 723 -1.43 7.39 17.70
CA PRO A 723 -2.11 6.21 17.14
C PRO A 723 -1.09 5.18 16.60
N THR A 724 -1.27 3.91 16.96
CA THR A 724 -0.33 2.84 16.60
C THR A 724 -0.99 1.79 15.71
N ILE A 725 -0.27 1.39 14.65
CA ILE A 725 -0.52 0.17 13.88
C ILE A 725 0.63 -0.78 14.11
N ILE A 726 0.33 -2.06 14.27
CA ILE A 726 1.35 -3.09 14.46
C ILE A 726 1.35 -4.03 13.25
N LEU A 727 2.55 -4.29 12.74
CA LEU A 727 2.84 -5.31 11.74
C LEU A 727 4.00 -6.18 12.23
N GLY A 728 3.76 -7.49 12.26
CA GLY A 728 4.77 -8.50 12.60
C GLY A 728 4.64 -9.74 11.73
N THR A 729 5.61 -10.65 11.86
CA THR A 729 5.71 -11.86 11.03
C THR A 729 5.82 -13.11 11.91
N LEU A 730 5.00 -14.12 11.63
CA LEU A 730 4.99 -15.39 12.34
C LEU A 730 5.31 -16.58 11.42
N LYS A 731 6.14 -17.50 11.92
CA LYS A 731 6.42 -18.78 11.24
C LYS A 731 5.29 -19.78 11.51
N THR A 732 4.54 -20.15 10.48
CA THR A 732 3.57 -21.25 10.53
C THR A 732 3.69 -22.14 9.27
N GLY A 733 3.87 -23.46 9.46
CA GLY A 733 3.92 -24.45 8.38
C GLY A 733 5.14 -24.40 7.43
N ASN A 734 5.00 -24.97 6.23
CA ASN A 734 6.01 -24.83 5.15
C ASN A 734 5.85 -23.43 4.52
N ASN A 735 6.81 -22.55 4.79
CA ASN A 735 6.90 -21.14 4.38
C ASN A 735 6.38 -20.82 2.95
N SER A 736 5.57 -19.77 2.80
CA SER A 736 5.02 -19.35 1.49
C SER A 736 5.19 -17.87 1.13
N TRP A 737 5.48 -16.97 2.07
CA TRP A 737 5.54 -15.53 1.83
C TRP A 737 6.89 -14.91 2.21
N GLU A 738 7.33 -13.93 1.42
CA GLU A 738 8.58 -13.17 1.59
C GLU A 738 8.29 -11.71 1.98
N LEU A 739 9.21 -11.09 2.73
CA LEU A 739 9.13 -9.70 3.20
C LEU A 739 8.97 -8.66 2.07
N GLU A 740 9.54 -8.91 0.89
CA GLU A 740 9.40 -8.01 -0.26
C GLU A 740 7.93 -7.73 -0.59
N ASN A 741 7.07 -8.75 -0.47
CA ASN A 741 5.63 -8.61 -0.71
C ASN A 741 4.96 -7.69 0.32
N LEU A 742 5.31 -7.85 1.60
CA LEU A 742 4.80 -7.02 2.69
C LEU A 742 5.30 -5.58 2.55
N GLY A 743 6.59 -5.40 2.26
CA GLY A 743 7.19 -4.09 2.05
C GLY A 743 6.53 -3.30 0.92
N SER A 744 6.22 -3.97 -0.20
CA SER A 744 5.53 -3.31 -1.33
C SER A 744 4.17 -2.74 -0.95
N ILE A 745 3.45 -3.42 -0.05
CA ILE A 745 2.15 -2.96 0.47
C ILE A 745 2.34 -1.75 1.37
N VAL A 746 3.32 -1.79 2.28
CA VAL A 746 3.61 -0.67 3.17
C VAL A 746 3.99 0.57 2.36
N LEU A 747 4.85 0.43 1.34
CA LEU A 747 5.23 1.52 0.43
C LEU A 747 4.02 2.09 -0.31
N GLU A 748 3.20 1.21 -0.92
CA GLU A 748 2.00 1.61 -1.65
C GLU A 748 1.01 2.37 -0.77
N VAL A 749 0.78 1.88 0.45
CA VAL A 749 -0.20 2.43 1.38
C VAL A 749 0.26 3.76 1.97
N ILE A 750 1.54 3.88 2.35
CA ILE A 750 2.11 5.14 2.82
C ILE A 750 2.04 6.17 1.71
N ASN A 751 2.47 5.84 0.48
CA ASN A 751 2.41 6.78 -0.64
C ASN A 751 0.98 7.25 -0.94
N LYS A 752 0.02 6.33 -0.99
CA LYS A 752 -1.39 6.68 -1.24
C LYS A 752 -2.02 7.56 -0.16
N ASN A 753 -1.61 7.42 1.09
CA ASN A 753 -2.10 8.25 2.19
C ASN A 753 -1.28 9.54 2.39
N ASN A 754 -0.19 9.74 1.65
CA ASN A 754 0.69 10.90 1.82
C ASN A 754 0.10 12.23 1.28
N TYR A 755 -1.20 12.29 0.99
CA TYR A 755 -1.84 13.35 0.20
C TYR A 755 -2.92 14.15 0.90
#